data_AF-A0A836HJC1-F1
#
_entry.id   AF-A0A836HJC1-F1
#
_cell.length_a   1.000
_cell.length_b   1.000
_cell.length_c   1.000
_cell.angle_alpha   90.00
_cell.angle_beta   90.00
_cell.angle_gamma   90.00
#
_symmetry.space_group_name_H-M   'P 1'
#
loop_
_entity.id
_entity.type
_entity.pdbx_description
1 polymer ?
#
loop_
_entity_poly.entity_id
_entity_poly.type
_entity_poly.pdbx_seq_one_letter_code
_entity_poly.pdbx_strand_id
1 'polypeptide(L)'
;MARRRRMDKHHNGHSASTMAAVSNPPMKPQEARAGGRTTPDLAEQSDPSAGVVTDAAGFFFAALRCLYARIAAIALPYAAEHARFVEYQRTLPVRTVVPEPPNTLRDYIRHQLWRIGRAYVLFLFFLLTWPLWLTLHLLLKLLDMHHRRFLLQQHRSWRHASVSQIRANVHQPSEEFPLEGWHLRCEDGRHQWYFGEPLREGESHNELGLAQMCGLHTVDDYHELLHQRATYDYVSVDPERDSRNRNDTGVNDGRVPWLPEVLEEKCTKRAFLERYQIGLVPASPPKPRTTSEAAMDDGLRFLLKLQDPFSGHWPNAYSGCLFLFGGFIIANYIVAGGDTRRMFSLHSDHHHITLASGSSATKQRGRCGDYPERVLGVPAAEHASEEACRCGEATRQELIRYMRNYQNRDGGWGQHTEGHSTMMGTVLNYVSCRLLGVPASDPQAARARNWILAHGGATTIPMWGRVWLCILGVYSWEGVNPIPPEMVLMPDWVPFSLGKMWCHSRAIAVPFSYFYGLRWSAPAFPTTLALREEIYAESYGVIPWRRFRGAVCELDVYSPTSPLYRVTAGLLDLYERHPIPFLRRYALEANWRHIAYDDENTHFICLGPVNKALNMLITWLREGEHSVRFQEHCHRVSDYLFLQDTGMTVSGYNGSQLWDTSFSVQAICACHREMMFPAEMELAHHYIDVAQVQEDPMAAAYFYRHRTKGAWNFSTRCQGWQVSDCTAEGLRVLLLLPQYEFPVRRIFDAVDELLSLRNSGFRGDGGWASYEPTRGPAYCELLDCSELFKDVMVDYSYAECSSSCIHTLSIFRERYPHYRRRDVDRAISEGIACVLGKQQPDGSFYGSWGVCYTYAAWLVADALQVSKELPDMATHPHCVKLVDFLLSHQGADGGWGEDVSAASRQTWVDSPDGSQVVNTAWAVMAIICAAGKASHTKQMRQRRIRNAVDRGVQLIMSRQLASGDWAQERISGVFNGNNPINYPGYKNSMPVWALGKYNRWKREYVAAA
;
A
#
# COMPACT_ATOMS: atom_id res chain seq x y z
N MET A 1 22.04 -46.86 -41.57
CA MET A 1 21.31 -47.09 -42.84
C MET A 1 20.30 -45.94 -42.98
N ALA A 2 20.24 -45.14 -44.07
CA ALA A 2 19.82 -45.46 -45.44
C ALA A 2 18.32 -45.88 -45.50
N ARG A 3 17.43 -45.34 -46.35
CA ARG A 3 17.40 -44.25 -47.36
C ARG A 3 15.94 -43.70 -47.36
N ARG A 4 15.65 -42.40 -47.54
CA ARG A 4 15.62 -41.57 -48.78
C ARG A 4 14.59 -42.02 -49.86
N ARG A 5 13.68 -41.11 -50.23
CA ARG A 5 12.76 -41.07 -51.42
C ARG A 5 11.45 -41.87 -51.38
N ARG A 6 10.43 -41.63 -52.23
CA ARG A 6 9.82 -40.42 -52.90
C ARG A 6 8.78 -40.94 -53.94
N MET A 7 7.73 -40.16 -54.28
CA MET A 7 6.92 -40.27 -55.53
C MET A 7 6.04 -41.56 -55.66
N ASP A 8 4.90 -41.61 -56.39
CA ASP A 8 4.02 -40.55 -56.95
C ASP A 8 2.63 -41.13 -57.38
N LYS A 9 1.61 -40.24 -57.46
CA LYS A 9 0.55 -40.15 -58.52
C LYS A 9 -0.63 -41.14 -58.69
N HIS A 10 -1.77 -40.55 -59.12
CA HIS A 10 -2.88 -41.07 -59.98
C HIS A 10 -3.78 -42.19 -59.37
N HIS A 11 -5.06 -42.47 -59.74
CA HIS A 11 -6.13 -41.83 -60.56
C HIS A 11 -7.47 -42.65 -60.33
N ASN A 12 -8.72 -42.27 -60.71
CA ASN A 12 -9.40 -41.03 -61.15
C ASN A 12 -10.94 -41.17 -60.99
N GLY A 13 -11.72 -40.08 -61.13
CA GLY A 13 -13.20 -40.08 -61.29
C GLY A 13 -13.95 -39.24 -60.23
N HIS A 14 -14.98 -38.42 -60.49
CA HIS A 14 -16.14 -38.46 -61.42
C HIS A 14 -17.23 -39.47 -61.03
N SER A 15 -18.53 -39.19 -61.11
CA SER A 15 -19.31 -37.98 -61.54
C SER A 15 -20.28 -37.54 -60.40
N ALA A 16 -21.40 -36.81 -60.50
CA ALA A 16 -22.24 -36.17 -61.54
C ALA A 16 -23.19 -35.13 -60.83
N SER A 17 -24.02 -34.26 -61.44
CA SER A 17 -24.15 -33.71 -62.82
C SER A 17 -25.22 -32.58 -62.85
N THR A 18 -24.99 -31.49 -63.63
CA THR A 18 -26.00 -30.65 -64.37
C THR A 18 -27.15 -29.96 -63.60
N MET A 19 -27.85 -28.89 -64.03
CA MET A 19 -27.81 -27.83 -65.09
C MET A 19 -28.80 -26.71 -64.62
N ALA A 20 -29.06 -25.54 -65.23
CA ALA A 20 -28.73 -24.83 -66.48
C ALA A 20 -28.55 -23.32 -66.14
N ALA A 21 -27.95 -22.39 -66.90
CA ALA A 21 -27.68 -22.15 -68.33
C ALA A 21 -28.69 -21.21 -69.05
N VAL A 22 -28.23 -20.00 -69.40
CA VAL A 22 -28.71 -19.11 -70.49
C VAL A 22 -27.45 -18.49 -71.15
N SER A 23 -27.51 -18.08 -72.43
CA SER A 23 -26.34 -17.99 -73.31
C SER A 23 -26.02 -16.62 -73.95
N ASN A 24 -24.73 -16.48 -74.33
CA ASN A 24 -24.11 -15.53 -75.28
C ASN A 24 -24.79 -15.57 -76.70
N PRO A 25 -24.42 -14.75 -77.74
CA PRO A 25 -23.16 -13.99 -77.97
C PRO A 25 -23.39 -12.57 -78.63
N PRO A 26 -22.43 -11.87 -79.32
CA PRO A 26 -20.99 -12.14 -79.54
C PRO A 26 -20.00 -10.97 -79.29
N MET A 27 -18.72 -11.35 -79.35
CA MET A 27 -17.47 -10.57 -79.51
C MET A 27 -17.50 -9.41 -80.55
N LYS A 28 -16.57 -8.44 -80.60
CA LYS A 28 -15.08 -8.55 -80.62
C LYS A 28 -14.39 -7.18 -80.24
N PRO A 29 -13.04 -6.98 -80.28
CA PRO A 29 -12.24 -6.97 -79.04
C PRO A 29 -11.32 -5.73 -78.85
N GLN A 30 -10.63 -5.65 -77.70
CA GLN A 30 -9.20 -5.29 -77.69
C GLN A 30 -8.44 -5.85 -76.47
N GLU A 31 -7.12 -5.72 -76.48
CA GLU A 31 -6.11 -6.47 -75.74
C GLU A 31 -5.59 -5.73 -74.47
N ALA A 32 -4.81 -6.30 -73.56
CA ALA A 32 -4.69 -7.68 -73.05
C ALA A 32 -3.93 -7.62 -71.68
N ARG A 33 -4.03 -8.65 -70.85
CA ARG A 33 -3.33 -8.72 -69.55
C ARG A 33 -1.93 -9.35 -69.68
N ALA A 34 -0.97 -8.85 -68.91
CA ALA A 34 -0.08 -9.68 -68.09
C ALA A 34 0.58 -8.83 -66.99
N GLY A 35 1.02 -9.48 -65.90
CA GLY A 35 1.88 -8.87 -64.90
C GLY A 35 2.72 -9.95 -64.20
N GLY A 36 3.89 -9.60 -63.67
CA GLY A 36 4.65 -10.54 -62.86
C GLY A 36 6.13 -10.20 -62.59
N ARG A 37 6.42 -10.08 -61.28
CA ARG A 37 7.67 -10.44 -60.58
C ARG A 37 8.90 -9.51 -60.57
N THR A 38 9.54 -9.57 -59.40
CA THR A 38 10.98 -9.43 -59.08
C THR A 38 11.70 -8.11 -59.35
N THR A 39 12.10 -7.46 -58.26
CA THR A 39 13.34 -6.67 -58.17
C THR A 39 14.57 -7.58 -58.38
N PRO A 40 15.66 -6.99 -58.89
CA PRO A 40 16.83 -6.79 -58.01
C PRO A 40 17.43 -5.37 -58.13
N ASP A 41 18.38 -5.05 -57.25
CA ASP A 41 19.18 -3.82 -57.30
C ASP A 41 20.14 -3.77 -58.50
N LEU A 42 20.38 -2.58 -59.07
CA LEU A 42 21.67 -1.89 -59.03
C LEU A 42 21.73 -0.63 -59.93
N ALA A 43 22.61 0.29 -59.53
CA ALA A 43 23.35 1.28 -60.33
C ALA A 43 22.62 2.38 -61.15
N GLU A 44 23.08 3.59 -60.88
CA GLU A 44 23.21 4.76 -61.75
C GLU A 44 23.09 4.54 -63.27
N GLN A 45 22.28 5.36 -63.95
CA GLN A 45 22.81 6.58 -64.61
C GLN A 45 21.69 7.53 -65.07
N SER A 46 22.07 8.75 -65.44
CA SER A 46 21.18 9.88 -65.75
C SER A 46 20.88 10.04 -67.24
N ASP A 47 19.66 10.47 -67.57
CA ASP A 47 19.40 11.24 -68.80
C ASP A 47 18.33 12.33 -68.53
N PRO A 48 18.59 13.65 -68.74
CA PRO A 48 17.72 14.71 -68.23
C PRO A 48 16.99 15.54 -69.33
N SER A 49 15.85 15.06 -69.86
CA SER A 49 14.92 15.94 -70.61
C SER A 49 13.47 15.46 -70.73
N ALA A 50 12.57 15.93 -69.85
CA ALA A 50 11.12 16.01 -70.10
C ALA A 50 10.44 17.04 -69.19
N GLY A 51 9.53 17.84 -69.74
CA GLY A 51 8.98 19.05 -69.14
C GLY A 51 8.37 18.92 -67.74
N VAL A 52 8.91 19.71 -66.81
CA VAL A 52 8.30 19.95 -65.49
C VAL A 52 7.06 20.83 -65.66
N VAL A 53 5.88 20.20 -65.60
CA VAL A 53 4.62 20.93 -65.32
C VAL A 53 4.37 20.86 -63.81
N THR A 54 5.10 21.70 -63.05
CA THR A 54 4.75 21.99 -61.66
C THR A 54 3.43 22.74 -61.65
N ASP A 55 2.32 22.04 -61.44
CA ASP A 55 1.09 22.68 -61.01
C ASP A 55 1.32 23.32 -59.63
N ALA A 56 1.35 24.65 -59.63
CA ALA A 56 1.51 25.45 -58.43
C ALA A 56 0.35 25.22 -57.45
N ALA A 57 -0.86 24.88 -57.94
CA ALA A 57 -1.98 24.54 -57.07
C ALA A 57 -1.72 23.20 -56.35
N GLY A 58 -1.27 22.16 -57.05
CA GLY A 58 -0.86 20.88 -56.46
C GLY A 58 0.21 21.03 -55.36
N PHE A 59 1.26 21.81 -55.62
CA PHE A 59 2.31 22.07 -54.63
C PHE A 59 1.80 22.92 -53.46
N PHE A 60 0.96 23.93 -53.74
CA PHE A 60 0.31 24.75 -52.71
C PHE A 60 -0.64 23.92 -51.83
N PHE A 61 -1.47 23.05 -52.39
CA PHE A 61 -2.35 22.15 -51.63
C PHE A 61 -1.58 21.10 -50.84
N ALA A 62 -0.45 20.59 -51.35
CA ALA A 62 0.43 19.70 -50.58
C ALA A 62 1.07 20.44 -49.39
N ALA A 63 1.56 21.66 -49.60
CA ALA A 63 2.08 22.52 -48.54
C ALA A 63 0.98 22.89 -47.52
N LEU A 64 -0.24 23.22 -47.99
CA LEU A 64 -1.38 23.54 -47.13
C LEU A 64 -1.83 22.33 -46.32
N ARG A 65 -1.84 21.12 -46.89
CA ARG A 65 -2.11 19.88 -46.15
C ARG A 65 -1.02 19.54 -45.15
N CYS A 66 0.25 19.76 -45.46
CA CYS A 66 1.35 19.57 -44.51
C CYS A 66 1.31 20.60 -43.37
N LEU A 67 1.01 21.86 -43.68
CA LEU A 67 0.81 22.93 -42.70
C LEU A 67 -0.41 22.66 -41.84
N TYR A 68 -1.54 22.26 -42.43
CA TYR A 68 -2.77 21.89 -41.71
C TYR A 68 -2.54 20.66 -40.83
N ALA A 69 -1.81 19.64 -41.30
CA ALA A 69 -1.44 18.48 -40.48
C ALA A 69 -0.53 18.86 -39.31
N ARG A 70 0.41 19.81 -39.49
CA ARG A 70 1.25 20.35 -38.41
C ARG A 70 0.45 21.20 -37.43
N ILE A 71 -0.47 22.05 -37.91
CA ILE A 71 -1.38 22.84 -37.06
C ILE A 71 -2.35 21.92 -36.30
N ALA A 72 -2.88 20.89 -36.95
CA ALA A 72 -3.72 19.86 -36.31
C ALA A 72 -2.92 19.08 -35.26
N ALA A 73 -1.68 18.67 -35.53
CA ALA A 73 -0.81 18.04 -34.54
C ALA A 73 -0.45 18.95 -33.35
N ILE A 74 -0.58 20.28 -33.50
CA ILE A 74 -0.41 21.28 -32.44
C ILE A 74 -1.73 21.56 -31.70
N ALA A 75 -2.89 21.41 -32.35
CA ALA A 75 -4.21 21.77 -31.82
C ALA A 75 -5.06 20.60 -31.29
N LEU A 76 -4.90 19.38 -31.81
CA LEU A 76 -5.60 18.17 -31.33
C LEU A 76 -5.24 17.80 -29.87
N PRO A 77 -3.96 17.88 -29.42
CA PRO A 77 -3.62 17.65 -28.02
C PRO A 77 -4.43 18.58 -27.08
N TYR A 78 -4.61 19.82 -27.52
CA TYR A 78 -5.56 20.80 -27.02
C TYR A 78 -6.89 20.19 -26.51
N ALA A 79 -7.77 19.86 -27.45
CA ALA A 79 -9.12 19.39 -27.14
C ALA A 79 -9.14 18.06 -26.37
N ALA A 80 -8.15 17.19 -26.57
CA ALA A 80 -8.04 15.92 -25.85
C ALA A 80 -7.69 16.11 -24.36
N GLU A 81 -6.77 17.02 -24.04
CA GLU A 81 -6.43 17.38 -22.66
C GLU A 81 -7.63 18.00 -21.92
N HIS A 82 -8.39 18.89 -22.59
CA HIS A 82 -9.59 19.48 -22.00
C HIS A 82 -10.74 18.47 -21.84
N ALA A 83 -10.97 17.59 -22.81
CA ALA A 83 -11.97 16.52 -22.68
C ALA A 83 -11.65 15.59 -21.50
N ARG A 84 -10.37 15.22 -21.32
CA ARG A 84 -9.92 14.43 -20.15
C ARG A 84 -10.09 15.19 -18.83
N PHE A 85 -9.86 16.52 -18.82
CA PHE A 85 -10.10 17.35 -17.64
C PHE A 85 -11.59 17.38 -17.26
N VAL A 86 -12.48 17.55 -18.23
CA VAL A 86 -13.94 17.54 -18.02
C VAL A 86 -14.39 16.16 -17.51
N GLU A 87 -13.84 15.07 -18.02
CA GLU A 87 -14.17 13.72 -17.53
C GLU A 87 -13.65 13.47 -16.10
N TYR A 88 -12.42 13.88 -15.80
CA TYR A 88 -11.87 13.83 -14.44
C TYR A 88 -12.66 14.68 -13.44
N GLN A 89 -13.25 15.80 -13.87
CA GLN A 89 -14.17 16.58 -13.04
C GLN A 89 -15.54 15.89 -12.84
N ARG A 90 -15.94 14.95 -13.71
CA ARG A 90 -17.20 14.18 -13.52
C ARG A 90 -17.05 13.04 -12.51
N THR A 91 -15.85 12.50 -12.33
CA THR A 91 -15.61 11.42 -11.36
C THR A 91 -15.44 11.91 -9.91
N LEU A 92 -15.39 13.24 -9.70
CA LEU A 92 -15.21 13.85 -8.38
C LEU A 92 -16.51 14.51 -7.88
N PRO A 93 -16.91 14.27 -6.61
CA PRO A 93 -18.04 14.97 -5.98
C PRO A 93 -17.72 16.43 -5.60
N VAL A 94 -16.48 16.88 -5.86
CA VAL A 94 -15.95 18.21 -5.51
C VAL A 94 -15.33 18.88 -6.74
N ARG A 95 -15.31 20.22 -6.77
CA ARG A 95 -14.56 20.94 -7.78
C ARG A 95 -13.06 20.67 -7.62
N THR A 96 -12.41 20.20 -8.69
CA THR A 96 -11.00 19.82 -8.65
C THR A 96 -10.07 21.03 -8.46
N VAL A 97 -8.96 20.81 -7.76
CA VAL A 97 -7.83 21.75 -7.70
C VAL A 97 -6.82 21.58 -8.84
N VAL A 98 -7.00 20.58 -9.72
CA VAL A 98 -6.21 20.43 -10.95
C VAL A 98 -6.35 21.69 -11.81
N PRO A 99 -5.25 22.30 -12.30
CA PRO A 99 -5.30 23.41 -13.22
C PRO A 99 -5.99 23.01 -14.54
N GLU A 100 -7.03 23.75 -14.91
CA GLU A 100 -7.71 23.58 -16.21
C GLU A 100 -6.72 23.81 -17.37
N PRO A 101 -6.68 22.92 -18.38
CA PRO A 101 -5.73 23.05 -19.49
C PRO A 101 -6.10 24.22 -20.42
N PRO A 102 -5.14 24.81 -21.17
CA PRO A 102 -5.30 26.16 -21.73
C PRO A 102 -6.43 26.32 -22.76
N ASN A 103 -7.55 26.92 -22.31
CA ASN A 103 -8.85 27.05 -22.98
C ASN A 103 -8.85 27.37 -24.48
N THR A 104 -7.83 28.07 -24.98
CA THR A 104 -7.73 28.50 -26.37
C THR A 104 -6.35 28.21 -26.97
N LEU A 105 -6.29 28.07 -28.30
CA LEU A 105 -5.02 27.97 -29.03
C LEU A 105 -4.05 29.13 -28.72
N ARG A 106 -4.58 30.33 -28.41
CA ARG A 106 -3.76 31.50 -28.02
C ARG A 106 -3.07 31.27 -26.69
N ASP A 107 -3.76 30.68 -25.73
CA ASP A 107 -3.26 30.43 -24.38
C ASP A 107 -2.35 29.21 -24.32
N TYR A 108 -2.62 28.20 -25.14
CA TYR A 108 -1.66 27.13 -25.43
C TYR A 108 -0.36 27.68 -26.03
N ILE A 109 -0.42 28.54 -27.06
CA ILE A 109 0.78 29.17 -27.66
C ILE A 109 1.53 30.02 -26.62
N ARG A 110 0.83 30.81 -25.80
CA ARG A 110 1.43 31.57 -24.68
C ARG A 110 2.15 30.64 -23.69
N HIS A 111 1.53 29.53 -23.30
CA HIS A 111 2.12 28.54 -22.41
C HIS A 111 3.37 27.91 -23.02
N GLN A 112 3.35 27.53 -24.31
CA GLN A 112 4.50 26.97 -25.01
C GLN A 112 5.67 27.98 -25.10
N LEU A 113 5.39 29.24 -25.44
CA LEU A 113 6.40 30.30 -25.48
C LEU A 113 7.01 30.56 -24.09
N TRP A 114 6.19 30.58 -23.03
CA TRP A 114 6.68 30.68 -21.65
C TRP A 114 7.53 29.47 -21.24
N ARG A 115 7.11 28.26 -21.61
CA ARG A 115 7.83 27.01 -21.32
C ARG A 115 9.20 26.98 -22.01
N ILE A 116 9.28 27.39 -23.28
CA ILE A 116 10.52 27.52 -24.04
C ILE A 116 11.41 28.63 -23.44
N GLY A 117 10.83 29.79 -23.11
CA GLY A 117 11.55 30.90 -22.47
C GLY A 117 12.15 30.50 -21.11
N ARG A 118 11.36 29.85 -20.24
CA ARG A 118 11.82 29.29 -18.96
C ARG A 118 12.95 28.28 -19.16
N ALA A 119 12.83 27.37 -20.14
CA ALA A 119 13.88 26.40 -20.44
C ALA A 119 15.18 27.07 -20.93
N TYR A 120 15.10 28.08 -21.79
CA TYR A 120 16.25 28.83 -22.28
C TYR A 120 16.94 29.66 -21.17
N VAL A 121 16.17 30.32 -20.32
CA VAL A 121 16.70 31.07 -19.16
C VAL A 121 17.36 30.13 -18.16
N LEU A 122 16.78 28.95 -17.89
CA LEU A 122 17.41 27.94 -17.03
C LEU A 122 18.68 27.35 -17.67
N PHE A 123 18.69 27.12 -18.98
CA PHE A 123 19.88 26.69 -19.71
C PHE A 123 21.01 27.71 -19.58
N LEU A 124 20.75 29.00 -19.82
CA LEU A 124 21.74 30.06 -19.64
C LEU A 124 22.20 30.18 -18.17
N PHE A 125 21.28 30.10 -17.21
CA PHE A 125 21.61 30.12 -15.78
C PHE A 125 22.60 29.00 -15.43
N PHE A 126 22.31 27.75 -15.81
CA PHE A 126 23.22 26.64 -15.52
C PHE A 126 24.51 26.70 -16.34
N LEU A 127 24.48 27.11 -17.60
CA LEU A 127 25.68 27.31 -18.42
C LEU A 127 26.65 28.33 -17.80
N LEU A 128 26.14 29.37 -17.13
CA LEU A 128 26.93 30.40 -16.46
C LEU A 128 27.31 30.04 -15.01
N THR A 129 26.57 29.15 -14.33
CA THR A 129 26.75 28.86 -12.90
C THR A 129 27.21 27.42 -12.57
N TRP A 130 27.36 26.53 -13.56
CA TRP A 130 27.72 25.13 -13.31
C TRP A 130 28.99 24.90 -12.44
N PRO A 131 30.06 25.73 -12.47
CA PRO A 131 31.22 25.48 -11.61
C PRO A 131 30.90 25.65 -10.12
N LEU A 132 30.02 26.60 -9.80
CA LEU A 132 29.52 26.83 -8.44
C LEU A 132 28.63 25.66 -8.00
N TRP A 133 27.69 25.23 -8.84
CA TRP A 133 26.81 24.10 -8.56
C TRP A 133 27.57 22.77 -8.43
N LEU A 134 28.60 22.54 -9.24
CA LEU A 134 29.46 21.36 -9.13
C LEU A 134 30.26 21.38 -7.83
N THR A 135 30.85 22.53 -7.46
CA THR A 135 31.60 22.69 -6.20
C THR A 135 30.68 22.45 -5.00
N LEU A 136 29.48 23.03 -5.00
CA LEU A 136 28.48 22.82 -3.95
C LEU A 136 28.01 21.35 -3.88
N HIS A 137 27.75 20.71 -5.01
CA HIS A 137 27.35 19.31 -5.10
C HIS A 137 28.44 18.36 -4.54
N LEU A 138 29.71 18.63 -4.84
CA LEU A 138 30.84 17.87 -4.31
C LEU A 138 31.01 18.10 -2.79
N LEU A 139 30.89 19.34 -2.32
CA LEU A 139 30.94 19.67 -0.89
C LEU A 139 29.82 18.98 -0.10
N LEU A 140 28.57 19.08 -0.56
CA LEU A 140 27.42 18.42 0.07
C LEU A 140 27.57 16.90 0.08
N LYS A 141 28.09 16.29 -1.00
CA LYS A 141 28.40 14.86 -1.03
C LYS A 141 29.48 14.45 -0.02
N LEU A 142 30.51 15.27 0.19
CA LEU A 142 31.55 15.00 1.19
C LEU A 142 30.99 15.12 2.63
N LEU A 143 30.14 16.12 2.89
CA LEU A 143 29.45 16.29 4.17
C LEU A 143 28.51 15.12 4.47
N ASP A 144 27.74 14.66 3.50
CA ASP A 144 26.86 13.48 3.58
C ASP A 144 27.65 12.20 3.86
N MET A 145 28.73 11.95 3.13
CA MET A 145 29.62 10.81 3.34
C MET A 145 30.27 10.80 4.74
N HIS A 146 30.47 11.96 5.36
CA HIS A 146 30.92 12.07 6.75
C HIS A 146 29.75 11.86 7.74
N HIS A 147 28.63 12.53 7.53
CA HIS A 147 27.46 12.48 8.42
C HIS A 147 26.86 11.07 8.52
N ARG A 148 26.75 10.33 7.40
CA ARG A 148 26.27 8.94 7.40
C ARG A 148 27.16 7.98 8.21
N ARG A 149 28.47 8.22 8.27
CA ARG A 149 29.39 7.44 9.12
C ARG A 149 29.15 7.73 10.60
N PHE A 150 28.91 9.00 10.95
CA PHE A 150 28.52 9.41 12.29
C PHE A 150 27.16 8.81 12.68
N LEU A 151 26.12 8.92 11.83
CA LEU A 151 24.80 8.34 12.09
C LEU A 151 24.88 6.82 12.30
N LEU A 152 25.62 6.08 11.46
CA LEU A 152 25.79 4.63 11.66
C LEU A 152 26.47 4.28 13.00
N GLN A 153 27.37 5.12 13.50
CA GLN A 153 27.93 4.97 14.85
C GLN A 153 26.89 5.27 15.93
N GLN A 154 26.14 6.37 15.79
CA GLN A 154 25.06 6.75 16.73
C GLN A 154 24.01 5.64 16.83
N HIS A 155 23.45 5.19 15.71
CA HIS A 155 22.47 4.11 15.61
C HIS A 155 22.95 2.82 16.31
N ARG A 156 24.23 2.44 16.12
CA ARG A 156 24.84 1.26 16.79
C ARG A 156 25.00 1.44 18.30
N SER A 157 25.17 2.67 18.77
CA SER A 157 25.25 3.01 20.19
C SER A 157 23.91 3.39 20.83
N TRP A 158 22.81 3.49 20.05
CA TRP A 158 21.53 3.98 20.52
C TRP A 158 20.96 3.03 21.58
N ARG A 159 20.54 3.61 22.71
CA ARG A 159 20.15 2.90 23.94
C ARG A 159 18.73 2.31 23.87
N HIS A 160 18.40 1.72 22.72
CA HIS A 160 17.15 1.01 22.55
C HIS A 160 17.15 -0.30 23.36
N ALA A 161 16.15 -0.45 24.22
CA ALA A 161 15.68 -1.75 24.69
C ALA A 161 14.35 -2.08 24.00
N SER A 162 14.22 -3.31 23.52
CA SER A 162 12.94 -3.83 23.04
C SER A 162 12.14 -4.43 24.20
N VAL A 163 10.83 -4.52 24.02
CA VAL A 163 9.88 -5.21 24.89
C VAL A 163 9.00 -6.10 24.01
N SER A 164 8.63 -7.30 24.47
CA SER A 164 7.93 -8.24 23.58
C SER A 164 6.56 -7.72 23.14
N GLN A 165 6.21 -7.95 21.88
CA GLN A 165 4.86 -7.73 21.34
C GLN A 165 3.83 -8.60 22.07
N ILE A 166 4.24 -9.80 22.48
CA ILE A 166 3.37 -10.78 23.14
C ILE A 166 3.20 -10.40 24.60
N ARG A 167 2.04 -9.80 24.90
CA ARG A 167 1.62 -9.37 26.23
C ARG A 167 0.29 -10.04 26.56
N ALA A 168 0.05 -10.33 27.84
CA ALA A 168 -1.29 -10.72 28.27
C ALA A 168 -2.23 -9.50 28.21
N ASN A 169 -3.44 -9.68 27.70
CA ASN A 169 -4.46 -8.63 27.69
C ASN A 169 -4.93 -8.34 29.11
N VAL A 170 -4.31 -7.33 29.74
CA VAL A 170 -4.63 -6.87 31.11
C VAL A 170 -6.02 -6.24 31.17
N HIS A 171 -6.45 -5.62 30.07
CA HIS A 171 -7.75 -4.96 29.93
C HIS A 171 -8.66 -5.76 29.01
N GLN A 172 -9.73 -6.27 29.61
CA GLN A 172 -10.82 -6.98 28.95
C GLN A 172 -11.75 -5.98 28.22
N PRO A 173 -12.55 -6.46 27.25
CA PRO A 173 -13.60 -5.66 26.61
C PRO A 173 -14.60 -5.10 27.63
N SER A 174 -15.38 -4.10 27.21
CA SER A 174 -16.49 -3.60 28.03
C SER A 174 -17.63 -4.63 28.08
N GLU A 175 -18.22 -4.87 29.26
CA GLU A 175 -19.45 -5.66 29.39
C GLU A 175 -20.62 -5.06 28.59
N GLU A 176 -20.55 -3.76 28.30
CA GLU A 176 -21.51 -3.00 27.49
C GLU A 176 -21.26 -3.12 25.97
N PHE A 177 -20.05 -3.50 25.57
CA PHE A 177 -19.62 -3.64 24.17
C PHE A 177 -18.81 -4.94 23.97
N PRO A 178 -19.46 -6.12 24.11
CA PRO A 178 -18.79 -7.40 23.98
C PRO A 178 -18.23 -7.63 22.57
N LEU A 179 -17.16 -8.40 22.46
CA LEU A 179 -16.49 -8.68 21.18
C LEU A 179 -17.40 -9.44 20.19
N GLU A 180 -18.34 -10.22 20.71
CA GLU A 180 -19.36 -10.93 19.93
C GLU A 180 -20.27 -10.01 19.10
N GLY A 181 -20.39 -8.73 19.45
CA GLY A 181 -21.17 -7.73 18.72
C GLY A 181 -20.36 -6.91 17.70
N TRP A 182 -19.15 -7.36 17.34
CA TRP A 182 -18.30 -6.71 16.33
C TRP A 182 -18.20 -7.53 15.04
N HIS A 183 -18.47 -6.88 13.91
CA HIS A 183 -18.52 -7.49 12.59
C HIS A 183 -17.58 -6.79 11.58
N LEU A 184 -17.09 -7.57 10.62
CA LEU A 184 -16.10 -7.18 9.63
C LEU A 184 -16.72 -7.11 8.22
N ARG A 185 -16.99 -5.90 7.73
CA ARG A 185 -17.44 -5.67 6.36
C ARG A 185 -16.21 -5.59 5.45
N CYS A 186 -16.20 -6.37 4.38
CA CYS A 186 -15.15 -6.35 3.36
C CYS A 186 -15.78 -6.07 1.98
N GLU A 187 -15.37 -4.97 1.36
CA GLU A 187 -15.96 -4.42 0.12
C GLU A 187 -14.90 -3.68 -0.71
N ASP A 188 -14.86 -3.92 -2.02
CA ASP A 188 -13.91 -3.27 -2.95
C ASP A 188 -12.43 -3.34 -2.47
N GLY A 189 -12.10 -4.43 -1.78
CA GLY A 189 -10.80 -4.65 -1.13
C GLY A 189 -10.59 -3.94 0.20
N ARG A 190 -11.49 -3.05 0.63
CA ARG A 190 -11.43 -2.41 1.95
C ARG A 190 -11.87 -3.39 3.04
N HIS A 191 -11.41 -3.14 4.27
CA HIS A 191 -11.92 -3.79 5.47
C HIS A 191 -12.35 -2.74 6.48
N GLN A 192 -13.51 -2.92 7.11
CA GLN A 192 -14.08 -1.97 8.07
C GLN A 192 -14.79 -2.73 9.20
N TRP A 193 -14.57 -2.30 10.45
CA TRP A 193 -15.15 -2.92 11.64
C TRP A 193 -16.31 -2.10 12.20
N TYR A 194 -17.40 -2.78 12.56
CA TYR A 194 -18.65 -2.20 13.03
C TYR A 194 -19.10 -2.89 14.31
N PHE A 195 -19.62 -2.13 15.26
CA PHE A 195 -20.41 -2.69 16.36
C PHE A 195 -21.89 -2.75 15.95
N GLY A 196 -22.64 -3.74 16.44
CA GLY A 196 -24.07 -3.88 16.16
C GLY A 196 -24.53 -5.34 16.11
N GLU A 197 -25.55 -5.61 15.32
CA GLU A 197 -26.07 -6.96 15.06
C GLU A 197 -25.42 -7.59 13.81
N PRO A 198 -25.45 -8.94 13.69
CA PRO A 198 -24.82 -9.64 12.58
C PRO A 198 -25.38 -9.20 11.22
N LEU A 199 -24.48 -9.05 10.24
CA LEU A 199 -24.78 -8.50 8.92
C LEU A 199 -25.85 -9.27 8.09
N ARG A 200 -26.46 -10.36 8.57
CA ARG A 200 -27.46 -11.15 7.81
C ARG A 200 -28.61 -10.35 7.21
N GLU A 201 -29.05 -9.26 7.85
CA GLU A 201 -30.03 -8.32 7.27
C GLU A 201 -29.37 -7.11 6.60
N GLY A 202 -28.16 -6.71 7.03
CA GLY A 202 -27.39 -5.58 6.48
C GLY A 202 -26.61 -5.85 5.18
N GLU A 203 -26.26 -7.11 4.87
CA GLU A 203 -25.67 -7.49 3.57
C GLU A 203 -26.62 -7.16 2.39
N SER A 204 -27.91 -6.91 2.66
CA SER A 204 -28.88 -6.42 1.66
C SER A 204 -28.51 -5.07 1.04
N HIS A 205 -27.58 -4.32 1.64
CA HIS A 205 -27.02 -3.08 1.10
C HIS A 205 -25.56 -3.23 0.66
N ASN A 206 -24.97 -4.41 0.79
CA ASN A 206 -23.67 -4.77 0.23
C ASN A 206 -23.83 -5.28 -1.22
N GLU A 207 -24.45 -4.47 -2.10
CA GLU A 207 -24.73 -4.89 -3.48
C GLU A 207 -23.46 -5.28 -4.25
N LEU A 208 -22.31 -4.65 -3.95
CA LEU A 208 -21.02 -4.99 -4.57
C LEU A 208 -20.45 -6.32 -4.04
N GLY A 209 -20.56 -6.59 -2.74
CA GLY A 209 -20.18 -7.89 -2.17
C GLY A 209 -21.10 -9.02 -2.62
N LEU A 210 -22.40 -8.75 -2.82
CA LEU A 210 -23.34 -9.68 -3.44
C LEU A 210 -23.05 -9.92 -4.93
N ALA A 211 -22.60 -8.89 -5.67
CA ALA A 211 -22.08 -9.05 -7.02
C ALA A 211 -20.82 -9.94 -7.04
N GLN A 212 -19.86 -9.67 -6.15
CA GLN A 212 -18.63 -10.45 -5.99
C GLN A 212 -18.91 -11.90 -5.55
N MET A 213 -19.93 -12.14 -4.71
CA MET A 213 -20.41 -13.50 -4.40
C MET A 213 -20.86 -14.28 -5.64
N CYS A 214 -21.46 -13.61 -6.61
CA CYS A 214 -21.92 -14.17 -7.89
C CYS A 214 -20.79 -14.27 -8.94
N GLY A 215 -19.55 -13.88 -8.62
CA GLY A 215 -18.42 -13.83 -9.55
C GLY A 215 -18.47 -12.63 -10.52
N LEU A 216 -19.24 -11.59 -10.19
CA LEU A 216 -19.48 -10.43 -11.05
C LEU A 216 -18.61 -9.25 -10.66
N HIS A 217 -18.30 -8.39 -11.63
CA HIS A 217 -17.33 -7.30 -11.47
C HIS A 217 -17.99 -5.95 -11.14
N THR A 218 -19.28 -5.78 -11.41
CA THR A 218 -20.03 -4.56 -11.11
C THR A 218 -21.39 -4.86 -10.48
N VAL A 219 -21.95 -3.85 -9.81
CA VAL A 219 -23.33 -3.86 -9.30
C VAL A 219 -24.33 -3.90 -10.47
N ASP A 220 -24.01 -3.30 -11.62
CA ASP A 220 -24.85 -3.35 -12.82
C ASP A 220 -24.96 -4.78 -13.40
N ASP A 221 -23.84 -5.53 -13.48
CA ASP A 221 -23.84 -6.94 -13.87
C ASP A 221 -24.75 -7.78 -12.95
N TYR A 222 -24.76 -7.46 -11.66
CA TYR A 222 -25.55 -8.16 -10.64
C TYR A 222 -27.05 -7.85 -10.77
N HIS A 223 -27.42 -6.59 -10.99
CA HIS A 223 -28.81 -6.23 -11.32
C HIS A 223 -29.25 -6.85 -12.66
N GLU A 224 -28.37 -6.94 -13.67
CA GLU A 224 -28.68 -7.65 -14.90
C GLU A 224 -28.88 -9.16 -14.65
N LEU A 225 -28.04 -9.82 -13.85
CA LEU A 225 -28.21 -11.23 -13.48
C LEU A 225 -29.56 -11.47 -12.77
N LEU A 226 -29.97 -10.56 -11.88
CA LEU A 226 -31.28 -10.61 -11.22
C LEU A 226 -32.42 -10.44 -12.24
N HIS A 227 -32.34 -9.47 -13.16
CA HIS A 227 -33.34 -9.26 -14.21
C HIS A 227 -33.45 -10.45 -15.19
N GLN A 228 -32.31 -11.04 -15.61
CA GLN A 228 -32.28 -12.21 -16.49
C GLN A 228 -32.86 -13.47 -15.82
N ARG A 229 -32.74 -13.61 -14.48
CA ARG A 229 -33.31 -14.75 -13.74
C ARG A 229 -34.78 -14.57 -13.38
N ALA A 230 -35.18 -13.36 -12.96
CA ALA A 230 -36.59 -13.02 -12.71
C ALA A 230 -37.48 -13.23 -13.95
N THR A 231 -36.92 -13.05 -15.16
CA THR A 231 -37.60 -13.39 -16.42
C THR A 231 -37.55 -14.88 -16.78
N TYR A 232 -36.56 -15.64 -16.32
CA TYR A 232 -36.45 -17.08 -16.56
C TYR A 232 -37.43 -17.89 -15.69
N ASP A 233 -37.51 -17.58 -14.39
CA ASP A 233 -38.43 -18.26 -13.46
C ASP A 233 -39.90 -18.05 -13.88
N TYR A 234 -40.22 -16.89 -14.47
CA TYR A 234 -41.55 -16.59 -15.03
C TYR A 234 -41.90 -17.41 -16.29
N VAL A 235 -40.90 -17.97 -16.98
CA VAL A 235 -41.07 -18.78 -18.21
C VAL A 235 -41.06 -20.28 -17.93
N SER A 236 -40.47 -20.72 -16.80
CA SER A 236 -40.45 -22.15 -16.40
C SER A 236 -41.75 -22.69 -15.79
N VAL A 237 -42.78 -21.85 -15.58
CA VAL A 237 -44.08 -22.27 -15.05
C VAL A 237 -44.94 -22.88 -16.16
N ASP A 238 -44.87 -24.21 -16.32
CA ASP A 238 -45.75 -25.00 -17.19
C ASP A 238 -47.24 -24.81 -16.79
N PRO A 239 -48.08 -24.18 -17.63
CA PRO A 239 -49.47 -23.85 -17.27
C PRO A 239 -50.38 -25.06 -17.06
N GLU A 240 -50.02 -26.26 -17.55
CA GLU A 240 -50.91 -27.42 -17.48
C GLU A 240 -50.76 -28.23 -16.18
N ARG A 241 -49.74 -27.96 -15.36
CA ARG A 241 -49.35 -28.87 -14.27
C ARG A 241 -49.84 -28.55 -12.86
N ASP A 242 -50.32 -27.33 -12.57
CA ASP A 242 -50.99 -27.03 -11.30
C ASP A 242 -52.43 -26.50 -11.48
N SER A 243 -53.35 -27.47 -11.58
CA SER A 243 -54.79 -27.25 -11.40
C SER A 243 -55.29 -27.70 -10.02
N ARG A 244 -54.40 -27.93 -9.03
CA ARG A 244 -54.74 -28.64 -7.78
C ARG A 244 -54.12 -28.10 -6.48
N ASN A 245 -53.46 -26.94 -6.45
CA ASN A 245 -53.18 -26.25 -5.18
C ASN A 245 -53.20 -24.71 -5.26
N ARG A 246 -54.31 -24.12 -5.76
CA ARG A 246 -54.61 -22.69 -5.59
C ARG A 246 -54.91 -22.32 -4.13
N ASN A 247 -53.86 -22.25 -3.30
CA ASN A 247 -53.88 -21.57 -2.00
C ASN A 247 -52.50 -21.13 -1.50
N ASP A 248 -51.44 -21.23 -2.33
CA ASP A 248 -50.14 -20.65 -2.02
C ASP A 248 -49.96 -19.33 -2.79
N THR A 249 -49.95 -18.21 -2.08
CA THR A 249 -49.66 -16.89 -2.65
C THR A 249 -48.15 -16.67 -2.67
N GLY A 250 -47.48 -17.39 -3.56
CA GLY A 250 -46.04 -17.28 -3.80
C GLY A 250 -45.65 -15.91 -4.34
N VAL A 251 -45.50 -14.93 -3.46
CA VAL A 251 -44.84 -13.65 -3.76
C VAL A 251 -43.37 -13.95 -3.97
N ASN A 252 -42.94 -13.98 -5.23
CA ASN A 252 -41.55 -14.27 -5.58
C ASN A 252 -40.68 -13.04 -5.26
N ASP A 253 -40.10 -13.00 -4.06
CA ASP A 253 -39.42 -11.85 -3.41
C ASP A 253 -38.06 -11.47 -4.07
N GLY A 254 -37.88 -11.74 -5.37
CA GLY A 254 -36.64 -11.52 -6.12
C GLY A 254 -35.43 -12.37 -5.67
N ARG A 255 -35.51 -13.08 -4.53
CA ARG A 255 -34.41 -13.85 -3.96
C ARG A 255 -34.13 -15.10 -4.78
N VAL A 256 -32.99 -15.12 -5.46
CA VAL A 256 -32.47 -16.28 -6.19
C VAL A 256 -32.32 -17.47 -5.23
N PRO A 257 -32.99 -18.63 -5.44
CA PRO A 257 -33.15 -19.64 -4.38
C PRO A 257 -31.88 -20.26 -3.78
N TRP A 258 -30.75 -20.27 -4.51
CA TRP A 258 -29.45 -20.76 -4.02
C TRP A 258 -28.62 -19.69 -3.29
N LEU A 259 -28.96 -18.41 -3.45
CA LEU A 259 -28.22 -17.29 -2.86
C LEU A 259 -28.26 -17.31 -1.32
N PRO A 260 -29.38 -17.63 -0.63
CA PRO A 260 -29.40 -17.79 0.83
C PRO A 260 -28.45 -18.87 1.37
N GLU A 261 -28.34 -20.02 0.68
CA GLU A 261 -27.46 -21.12 1.12
C GLU A 261 -25.98 -20.74 0.98
N VAL A 262 -25.61 -20.15 -0.17
CA VAL A 262 -24.24 -19.66 -0.41
C VAL A 262 -23.91 -18.47 0.52
N LEU A 263 -24.87 -17.59 0.81
CA LEU A 263 -24.72 -16.52 1.79
C LEU A 263 -24.50 -17.08 3.20
N GLU A 264 -25.25 -18.09 3.63
CA GLU A 264 -25.06 -18.72 4.94
C GLU A 264 -23.69 -19.42 5.07
N GLU A 265 -23.21 -20.09 4.02
CA GLU A 265 -21.85 -20.66 4.00
C GLU A 265 -20.77 -19.56 4.10
N LYS A 266 -20.86 -18.51 3.28
CA LYS A 266 -19.88 -17.40 3.28
C LYS A 266 -19.92 -16.60 4.58
N CYS A 267 -21.10 -16.33 5.15
CA CYS A 267 -21.24 -15.72 6.47
C CYS A 267 -20.65 -16.61 7.57
N THR A 268 -20.80 -17.93 7.49
CA THR A 268 -20.18 -18.87 8.44
C THR A 268 -18.65 -18.88 8.33
N LYS A 269 -18.11 -18.79 7.11
CA LYS A 269 -16.67 -18.61 6.86
C LYS A 269 -16.16 -17.27 7.43
N ARG A 270 -16.85 -16.15 7.16
CA ARG A 270 -16.53 -14.81 7.70
C ARG A 270 -16.57 -14.78 9.22
N ALA A 271 -17.58 -15.39 9.86
CA ALA A 271 -17.71 -15.44 11.32
C ALA A 271 -16.56 -16.19 12.01
N PHE A 272 -15.89 -17.15 11.35
CA PHE A 272 -14.65 -17.73 11.88
C PHE A 272 -13.49 -16.73 11.85
N LEU A 273 -13.32 -16.04 10.71
CA LEU A 273 -12.30 -15.00 10.50
C LEU A 273 -12.46 -13.83 11.48
N GLU A 274 -13.69 -13.31 11.65
CA GLU A 274 -14.03 -12.27 12.63
C GLU A 274 -13.57 -12.67 14.05
N ARG A 275 -14.08 -13.80 14.53
CA ARG A 275 -13.76 -14.34 15.87
C ARG A 275 -12.27 -14.64 16.05
N TYR A 276 -11.56 -14.97 14.98
CA TYR A 276 -10.11 -15.20 15.03
C TYR A 276 -9.33 -13.88 15.19
N GLN A 277 -9.63 -12.85 14.40
CA GLN A 277 -8.94 -11.54 14.47
C GLN A 277 -9.13 -10.87 15.85
N ILE A 278 -10.29 -11.05 16.49
CA ILE A 278 -10.61 -10.46 17.80
C ILE A 278 -10.35 -11.41 18.99
N GLY A 279 -9.73 -12.58 18.78
CA GLY A 279 -9.29 -13.47 19.86
C GLY A 279 -10.37 -14.36 20.51
N LEU A 280 -11.59 -14.41 19.96
CA LEU A 280 -12.68 -15.31 20.38
C LEU A 280 -12.56 -16.75 19.83
N VAL A 281 -11.46 -17.07 19.14
CA VAL A 281 -11.03 -18.44 18.81
C VAL A 281 -9.88 -18.82 19.76
N PRO A 282 -10.09 -19.76 20.71
CA PRO A 282 -9.07 -20.10 21.70
C PRO A 282 -7.86 -20.80 21.06
N ALA A 283 -6.66 -20.40 21.49
CA ALA A 283 -5.40 -20.98 21.00
C ALA A 283 -5.32 -22.49 21.31
N SER A 284 -5.28 -23.31 20.27
CA SER A 284 -5.08 -24.77 20.42
C SER A 284 -3.60 -25.09 20.70
N PRO A 285 -3.27 -26.14 21.48
CA PRO A 285 -1.88 -26.46 21.83
C PRO A 285 -1.06 -26.90 20.60
N PRO A 286 0.28 -26.76 20.64
CA PRO A 286 1.18 -27.32 19.63
C PRO A 286 0.95 -28.82 19.40
N LYS A 287 0.89 -29.23 18.13
CA LYS A 287 0.73 -30.62 17.71
C LYS A 287 1.60 -30.87 16.48
N PRO A 288 2.88 -31.23 16.67
CA PRO A 288 3.80 -31.46 15.57
C PRO A 288 3.27 -32.56 14.63
N ARG A 289 3.29 -32.31 13.32
CA ARG A 289 2.90 -33.32 12.32
C ARG A 289 4.09 -34.23 12.01
N THR A 290 3.83 -35.47 11.62
CA THR A 290 4.88 -36.48 11.34
C THR A 290 5.66 -36.21 10.06
N THR A 291 5.12 -35.43 9.13
CA THR A 291 5.78 -35.03 7.89
C THR A 291 5.57 -33.54 7.61
N SER A 292 6.53 -32.93 6.91
CA SER A 292 6.41 -31.58 6.35
C SER A 292 5.33 -31.47 5.28
N GLU A 293 4.98 -32.60 4.65
CA GLU A 293 3.76 -32.89 3.87
C GLU A 293 2.47 -32.48 4.58
N ALA A 294 2.21 -33.16 5.69
CA ALA A 294 1.01 -32.97 6.50
C ALA A 294 0.99 -31.62 7.23
N ALA A 295 2.15 -31.10 7.64
CA ALA A 295 2.26 -29.76 8.21
C ALA A 295 1.85 -28.67 7.22
N MET A 296 2.29 -28.81 5.96
CA MET A 296 1.94 -27.92 4.86
C MET A 296 0.44 -27.97 4.55
N ASP A 297 -0.12 -29.16 4.35
CA ASP A 297 -1.54 -29.32 4.01
C ASP A 297 -2.48 -28.81 5.14
N ASP A 298 -2.13 -29.01 6.42
CA ASP A 298 -2.91 -28.44 7.54
C ASP A 298 -2.72 -26.92 7.70
N GLY A 299 -1.52 -26.40 7.40
CA GLY A 299 -1.27 -24.95 7.38
C GLY A 299 -2.06 -24.24 6.29
N LEU A 300 -2.15 -24.84 5.09
CA LEU A 300 -2.99 -24.37 3.98
C LEU A 300 -4.47 -24.35 4.36
N ARG A 301 -4.97 -25.45 4.96
CA ARG A 301 -6.35 -25.54 5.48
C ARG A 301 -6.68 -24.52 6.57
N PHE A 302 -5.67 -23.98 7.27
CA PHE A 302 -5.88 -22.89 8.21
C PHE A 302 -5.83 -21.52 7.50
N LEU A 303 -4.81 -21.28 6.66
CA LEU A 303 -4.64 -20.04 5.90
C LEU A 303 -5.89 -19.69 5.06
N LEU A 304 -6.52 -20.69 4.41
CA LEU A 304 -7.72 -20.49 3.59
C LEU A 304 -8.97 -20.09 4.41
N LYS A 305 -9.01 -20.38 5.72
CA LYS A 305 -10.09 -19.90 6.60
C LYS A 305 -9.94 -18.42 6.98
N LEU A 306 -8.82 -17.79 6.62
CA LEU A 306 -8.53 -16.39 6.86
C LEU A 306 -8.76 -15.50 5.62
N GLN A 307 -9.18 -16.10 4.51
CA GLN A 307 -9.63 -15.36 3.33
C GLN A 307 -11.04 -14.82 3.59
N ASP A 308 -11.30 -13.55 3.27
CA ASP A 308 -12.66 -13.04 3.24
C ASP A 308 -13.44 -13.69 2.07
N PRO A 309 -14.55 -14.39 2.34
CA PRO A 309 -15.20 -15.24 1.34
C PRO A 309 -16.10 -14.47 0.34
N PHE A 310 -16.13 -13.13 0.41
CA PHE A 310 -16.88 -12.26 -0.50
C PHE A 310 -15.91 -11.55 -1.45
N SER A 311 -14.89 -10.89 -0.90
CA SER A 311 -13.94 -10.05 -1.63
C SER A 311 -12.62 -10.73 -1.99
N GLY A 312 -12.35 -11.96 -1.51
CA GLY A 312 -11.20 -12.78 -1.91
C GLY A 312 -9.84 -12.40 -1.32
N HIS A 313 -9.76 -11.30 -0.57
CA HIS A 313 -8.52 -10.84 0.06
C HIS A 313 -8.33 -11.44 1.47
N TRP A 314 -7.12 -11.31 2.03
CA TRP A 314 -6.82 -11.66 3.42
C TRP A 314 -6.77 -10.38 4.30
N PRO A 315 -7.84 -10.04 5.05
CA PRO A 315 -7.82 -8.90 5.97
C PRO A 315 -6.99 -9.22 7.21
N ASN A 316 -6.01 -8.36 7.53
CA ASN A 316 -5.25 -8.40 8.79
C ASN A 316 -5.10 -6.99 9.38
N ALA A 317 -4.85 -6.93 10.69
CA ALA A 317 -4.46 -5.69 11.36
C ALA A 317 -3.05 -5.25 10.95
N TYR A 318 -2.88 -3.97 10.56
CA TYR A 318 -1.58 -3.41 10.19
C TYR A 318 -1.09 -2.39 11.24
N SER A 319 -0.97 -2.87 12.48
CA SER A 319 -0.74 -2.08 13.72
C SER A 319 0.73 -2.04 14.15
N GLY A 320 1.07 -1.23 15.17
CA GLY A 320 2.37 -1.33 15.87
C GLY A 320 3.00 0.02 16.24
N CYS A 321 2.86 1.03 15.40
CA CYS A 321 3.38 2.37 15.67
C CYS A 321 2.41 3.18 16.56
N LEU A 322 2.83 3.50 17.78
CA LEU A 322 1.98 4.13 18.80
C LEU A 322 1.88 5.66 18.64
N PHE A 323 2.72 6.29 17.82
CA PHE A 323 2.57 7.70 17.47
C PHE A 323 1.40 7.99 16.52
N LEU A 324 0.89 6.97 15.81
CA LEU A 324 -0.25 7.09 14.89
C LEU A 324 -1.53 7.53 15.62
N PHE A 325 -1.74 7.00 16.83
CA PHE A 325 -2.84 7.37 17.73
C PHE A 325 -2.85 8.87 18.05
N GLY A 326 -1.69 9.50 18.23
CA GLY A 326 -1.61 10.91 18.62
C GLY A 326 -2.33 11.81 17.61
N GLY A 327 -1.85 11.83 16.37
CA GLY A 327 -2.41 12.69 15.32
C GLY A 327 -3.85 12.34 14.95
N PHE A 328 -4.17 11.05 14.86
CA PHE A 328 -5.50 10.58 14.47
C PHE A 328 -6.58 10.95 15.51
N ILE A 329 -6.29 10.76 16.81
CA ILE A 329 -7.21 11.13 17.89
C ILE A 329 -7.30 12.66 18.06
N ILE A 330 -6.19 13.39 17.91
CA ILE A 330 -6.18 14.86 17.94
C ILE A 330 -7.07 15.45 16.85
N ALA A 331 -6.95 14.98 15.60
CA ALA A 331 -7.76 15.49 14.49
C ALA A 331 -9.26 15.26 14.72
N ASN A 332 -9.66 14.03 15.07
CA ASN A 332 -11.08 13.71 15.34
C ASN A 332 -11.62 14.47 16.57
N TYR A 333 -10.84 14.66 17.63
CA TYR A 333 -11.26 15.45 18.82
C TYR A 333 -11.52 16.92 18.48
N ILE A 334 -10.65 17.54 17.67
CA ILE A 334 -10.79 18.94 17.24
C ILE A 334 -12.03 19.10 16.35
N VAL A 335 -12.17 18.23 15.35
CA VAL A 335 -13.30 18.20 14.41
C VAL A 335 -14.64 18.00 15.13
N ALA A 336 -14.67 17.17 16.17
CA ALA A 336 -15.83 16.95 17.04
C ALA A 336 -16.22 18.17 17.91
N GLY A 337 -15.46 19.26 17.86
CA GLY A 337 -15.65 20.42 18.74
C GLY A 337 -15.29 20.15 20.20
N GLY A 338 -14.42 19.17 20.46
CA GLY A 338 -14.01 18.75 21.78
C GLY A 338 -15.00 17.84 22.53
N ASP A 339 -16.11 17.44 21.90
CA ASP A 339 -17.07 16.47 22.43
C ASP A 339 -16.62 15.04 22.08
N THR A 340 -16.33 14.23 23.11
CA THR A 340 -15.86 12.85 22.95
C THR A 340 -16.88 11.92 22.31
N ARG A 341 -18.18 12.28 22.34
CA ARG A 341 -19.28 11.51 21.74
C ARG A 341 -19.40 11.73 20.22
N ARG A 342 -18.87 12.84 19.71
CA ARG A 342 -18.90 13.20 18.27
C ARG A 342 -17.63 12.77 17.50
N MET A 343 -16.63 12.18 18.17
CA MET A 343 -15.33 11.85 17.58
C MET A 343 -15.36 10.78 16.50
N PHE A 344 -16.32 9.86 16.55
CA PHE A 344 -16.48 8.78 15.58
C PHE A 344 -17.95 8.80 15.13
N SER A 345 -18.16 9.35 13.93
CA SER A 345 -19.49 9.50 13.35
C SER A 345 -20.14 8.16 13.04
N LEU A 346 -21.46 8.16 12.94
CA LEU A 346 -22.21 7.02 12.42
C LEU A 346 -21.79 6.73 10.97
N HIS A 347 -21.85 5.46 10.57
CA HIS A 347 -21.87 5.09 9.16
C HIS A 347 -23.24 5.39 8.57
N SER A 348 -23.26 5.87 7.32
CA SER A 348 -24.49 6.23 6.58
C SER A 348 -25.52 5.10 6.48
N ASP A 349 -25.04 3.85 6.40
CA ASP A 349 -25.86 2.67 6.12
C ASP A 349 -26.12 1.82 7.38
N HIS A 350 -25.86 2.36 8.57
CA HIS A 350 -26.01 1.62 9.84
C HIS A 350 -27.43 1.75 10.42
N HIS A 351 -28.24 0.72 10.23
CA HIS A 351 -29.51 0.57 10.93
C HIS A 351 -29.29 0.16 12.40
N HIS A 352 -29.98 0.83 13.31
CA HIS A 352 -29.91 0.54 14.75
C HIS A 352 -30.63 -0.78 15.07
N ILE A 353 -30.11 -1.52 16.05
CA ILE A 353 -30.92 -2.43 16.88
C ILE A 353 -30.70 -2.08 18.35
N THR A 354 -31.80 -2.01 19.10
CA THR A 354 -31.82 -1.63 20.51
C THR A 354 -31.17 -2.72 21.37
N LEU A 355 -30.21 -2.36 22.22
CA LEU A 355 -29.65 -3.30 23.21
C LEU A 355 -30.78 -3.78 24.13
N ALA A 356 -31.12 -5.07 24.05
CA ALA A 356 -32.28 -5.64 24.70
C ALA A 356 -32.12 -5.70 26.23
N SER A 357 -32.48 -4.61 26.92
CA SER A 357 -32.56 -4.58 28.39
C SER A 357 -33.54 -5.66 28.89
N GLY A 358 -33.01 -6.60 29.68
CA GLY A 358 -33.71 -7.85 29.99
C GLY A 358 -34.96 -7.66 30.86
N SER A 359 -36.14 -7.77 30.24
CA SER A 359 -37.42 -7.93 30.96
C SER A 359 -38.43 -8.75 30.13
N SER A 360 -39.61 -9.02 30.71
CA SER A 360 -40.42 -10.18 30.35
C SER A 360 -41.64 -9.93 29.44
N ALA A 361 -41.77 -10.78 28.43
CA ALA A 361 -43.00 -11.43 27.96
C ALA A 361 -44.13 -10.65 27.26
N THR A 362 -44.81 -11.40 26.37
CA THR A 362 -46.19 -11.26 25.85
C THR A 362 -46.59 -10.22 24.77
N LYS A 363 -47.04 -10.80 23.63
CA LYS A 363 -48.24 -10.47 22.80
C LYS A 363 -48.17 -9.53 21.56
N GLN A 364 -48.30 -10.21 20.41
CA GLN A 364 -49.33 -10.03 19.35
C GLN A 364 -49.41 -8.76 18.47
N ARG A 365 -49.10 -8.98 17.18
CA ARG A 365 -49.83 -8.53 15.95
C ARG A 365 -50.36 -7.08 15.88
N GLY A 366 -49.62 -6.23 15.16
CA GLY A 366 -50.14 -5.10 14.37
C GLY A 366 -50.33 -5.46 12.88
N ARG A 367 -50.75 -4.51 12.03
CA ARG A 367 -50.91 -4.68 10.57
C ARG A 367 -49.98 -3.76 9.77
N CYS A 368 -49.64 -4.19 8.55
CA CYS A 368 -48.93 -3.39 7.55
C CYS A 368 -49.84 -2.31 6.92
N GLY A 369 -49.24 -1.22 6.44
CA GLY A 369 -49.87 -0.18 5.63
C GLY A 369 -48.81 0.76 5.00
N ASP A 370 -48.94 0.96 3.68
CA ASP A 370 -48.40 2.02 2.81
C ASP A 370 -46.90 2.41 2.84
N TYR A 371 -46.22 2.11 1.73
CA TYR A 371 -45.06 2.90 1.23
C TYR A 371 -45.55 4.16 0.51
N PRO A 372 -44.84 5.29 0.64
CA PRO A 372 -44.39 5.96 -0.59
C PRO A 372 -43.00 6.64 -0.53
N GLU A 373 -42.35 6.67 -1.70
CA GLU A 373 -41.42 7.68 -2.26
C GLU A 373 -40.30 8.33 -1.42
N ARG A 374 -39.05 8.12 -1.86
CA ARG A 374 -37.89 8.98 -1.55
C ARG A 374 -37.98 10.35 -2.27
N VAL A 375 -37.89 11.48 -1.57
CA VAL A 375 -37.38 12.77 -2.12
C VAL A 375 -36.77 13.65 -1.01
N LEU A 376 -35.60 14.24 -1.29
CA LEU A 376 -34.88 15.28 -0.52
C LEU A 376 -34.35 14.92 0.89
N GLY A 377 -33.19 15.47 1.23
CA GLY A 377 -32.43 15.12 2.44
C GLY A 377 -32.56 16.11 3.60
N VAL A 378 -33.29 15.70 4.63
CA VAL A 378 -33.08 16.09 6.05
C VAL A 378 -33.33 14.84 6.88
N PRO A 379 -32.52 14.48 7.90
CA PRO A 379 -32.82 13.35 8.76
C PRO A 379 -34.08 13.62 9.61
N ALA A 380 -35.17 12.91 9.33
CA ALA A 380 -36.41 12.99 10.11
C ALA A 380 -36.29 12.13 11.38
N ALA A 381 -35.99 12.77 12.51
CA ALA A 381 -35.98 12.12 13.82
C ALA A 381 -37.42 11.99 14.38
N GLU A 382 -38.22 11.07 13.83
CA GLU A 382 -39.66 10.97 14.12
C GLU A 382 -40.14 9.66 14.80
N HIS A 383 -39.27 8.90 15.45
CA HIS A 383 -39.67 7.89 16.44
C HIS A 383 -39.06 8.17 17.82
N ALA A 384 -39.91 8.57 18.77
CA ALA A 384 -39.52 9.09 20.09
C ALA A 384 -39.12 8.02 21.12
N SER A 385 -38.47 6.94 20.67
CA SER A 385 -38.00 5.83 21.51
C SER A 385 -36.72 5.15 21.01
N GLU A 386 -36.06 5.68 19.98
CA GLU A 386 -34.80 5.13 19.46
C GLU A 386 -33.62 5.65 20.29
N GLU A 387 -32.85 4.75 20.89
CA GLU A 387 -31.59 5.12 21.54
C GLU A 387 -30.56 5.56 20.50
N ALA A 388 -29.84 6.65 20.78
CA ALA A 388 -28.78 7.14 19.91
C ALA A 388 -27.69 6.07 19.73
N CYS A 389 -27.33 5.75 18.48
CA CYS A 389 -26.41 4.66 18.18
C CYS A 389 -25.06 4.83 18.89
N ARG A 390 -24.59 3.71 19.46
CA ARG A 390 -23.46 3.67 20.41
C ARG A 390 -22.15 3.19 19.77
N CYS A 391 -22.10 2.99 18.46
CA CYS A 391 -20.92 2.42 17.78
C CYS A 391 -19.67 3.32 17.82
N GLY A 392 -19.87 4.66 17.86
CA GLY A 392 -18.78 5.60 18.12
C GLY A 392 -18.24 5.51 19.56
N GLU A 393 -19.09 5.20 20.53
CA GLU A 393 -18.72 4.94 21.93
C GLU A 393 -18.02 3.58 22.08
N ALA A 394 -18.50 2.52 21.41
CA ALA A 394 -17.83 1.22 21.35
C ALA A 394 -16.40 1.36 20.77
N THR A 395 -16.27 2.10 19.67
CA THR A 395 -14.97 2.45 19.06
C THR A 395 -14.08 3.22 20.03
N ARG A 396 -14.62 4.21 20.75
CA ARG A 396 -13.90 4.99 21.77
C ARG A 396 -13.35 4.10 22.90
N GLN A 397 -14.14 3.14 23.38
CA GLN A 397 -13.75 2.21 24.45
C GLN A 397 -12.66 1.24 23.98
N GLU A 398 -12.79 0.66 22.79
CA GLU A 398 -11.79 -0.28 22.26
C GLU A 398 -10.46 0.40 21.88
N LEU A 399 -10.47 1.67 21.46
CA LEU A 399 -9.26 2.49 21.29
C LEU A 399 -8.54 2.75 22.62
N ILE A 400 -9.29 2.98 23.70
CA ILE A 400 -8.74 3.07 25.06
C ILE A 400 -8.15 1.72 25.48
N ARG A 401 -8.86 0.61 25.23
CA ARG A 401 -8.41 -0.74 25.58
C ARG A 401 -7.06 -1.09 24.95
N TYR A 402 -6.88 -0.77 23.66
CA TYR A 402 -5.61 -0.94 22.96
C TYR A 402 -4.46 -0.18 23.65
N MET A 403 -4.62 1.14 23.87
CA MET A 403 -3.58 1.95 24.53
C MET A 403 -3.24 1.41 25.93
N ARG A 404 -4.25 1.03 26.72
CA ARG A 404 -4.07 0.46 28.06
C ARG A 404 -3.30 -0.87 28.05
N ASN A 405 -3.55 -1.75 27.08
CA ASN A 405 -2.85 -3.03 26.94
C ASN A 405 -1.38 -2.89 26.50
N TYR A 406 -1.04 -1.86 25.73
CA TYR A 406 0.35 -1.58 25.32
C TYR A 406 1.14 -0.63 26.24
N GLN A 407 0.56 -0.18 27.36
CA GLN A 407 1.33 0.62 28.34
C GLN A 407 2.49 -0.20 28.93
N ASN A 408 3.66 0.41 29.04
CA ASN A 408 4.84 -0.22 29.61
C ASN A 408 4.79 -0.25 31.15
N ARG A 409 5.63 -1.11 31.76
CA ARG A 409 5.64 -1.35 33.23
C ARG A 409 6.05 -0.11 34.03
N ASP A 410 6.88 0.76 33.46
CA ASP A 410 7.27 2.06 34.01
C ASP A 410 6.14 3.11 33.96
N GLY A 411 5.07 2.87 33.19
CA GLY A 411 3.95 3.79 33.00
C GLY A 411 3.99 4.55 31.67
N GLY A 412 5.07 4.44 30.90
CA GLY A 412 5.18 5.11 29.62
C GLY A 412 4.61 4.31 28.44
N TRP A 413 4.77 4.86 27.24
CA TRP A 413 4.58 4.18 25.96
C TRP A 413 5.80 4.44 25.07
N GLY A 414 6.20 3.43 24.30
CA GLY A 414 7.22 3.60 23.27
C GLY A 414 6.68 4.30 22.02
N GLN A 415 7.56 4.61 21.08
CA GLN A 415 7.20 5.02 19.71
C GLN A 415 6.42 3.91 18.97
N HIS A 416 6.62 2.66 19.37
CA HIS A 416 5.96 1.46 18.87
C HIS A 416 5.69 0.46 20.01
N THR A 417 4.87 -0.55 19.75
CA THR A 417 4.42 -1.56 20.73
C THR A 417 5.55 -2.41 21.32
N GLU A 418 6.59 -2.72 20.53
CA GLU A 418 7.83 -3.34 21.04
C GLU A 418 8.86 -2.36 21.65
N GLY A 419 8.50 -1.09 21.85
CA GLY A 419 9.44 -0.04 22.24
C GLY A 419 9.49 0.21 23.75
N HIS A 420 10.70 0.40 24.28
CA HIS A 420 10.88 1.12 25.55
C HIS A 420 10.21 2.51 25.49
N SER A 421 9.84 3.04 26.65
CA SER A 421 9.07 4.28 26.75
C SER A 421 9.86 5.49 26.28
N THR A 422 9.23 6.34 25.46
CA THR A 422 9.82 7.59 24.94
C THR A 422 8.92 8.79 25.22
N MET A 423 9.43 10.02 25.08
CA MET A 423 8.66 11.24 25.32
C MET A 423 7.56 11.42 24.27
N MET A 424 7.83 11.17 22.98
CA MET A 424 6.79 11.22 21.95
C MET A 424 5.73 10.13 22.16
N GLY A 425 6.16 8.89 22.41
CA GLY A 425 5.25 7.77 22.64
C GLY A 425 4.33 8.03 23.83
N THR A 426 4.93 8.40 24.98
CA THR A 426 4.19 8.60 26.22
C THR A 426 3.30 9.83 26.19
N VAL A 427 3.78 10.99 25.71
CA VAL A 427 2.96 12.21 25.68
C VAL A 427 1.80 12.08 24.70
N LEU A 428 2.02 11.56 23.49
CA LEU A 428 0.93 11.42 22.52
C LEU A 428 -0.13 10.42 22.98
N ASN A 429 0.24 9.27 23.57
CA ASN A 429 -0.73 8.30 24.06
C ASN A 429 -1.43 8.78 25.36
N TYR A 430 -0.73 9.51 26.24
CA TYR A 430 -1.38 10.19 27.37
C TYR A 430 -2.41 11.22 26.89
N VAL A 431 -2.04 12.09 25.95
CA VAL A 431 -2.96 13.05 25.33
C VAL A 431 -4.14 12.33 24.71
N SER A 432 -3.94 11.29 23.88
CA SER A 432 -5.04 10.52 23.29
C SER A 432 -5.95 9.89 24.33
N CYS A 433 -5.43 9.34 25.44
CA CYS A 433 -6.26 8.87 26.56
C CYS A 433 -7.13 10.00 27.13
N ARG A 434 -6.55 11.18 27.40
CA ARG A 434 -7.28 12.33 27.96
C ARG A 434 -8.32 12.88 26.99
N LEU A 435 -8.02 12.95 25.69
CA LEU A 435 -8.95 13.38 24.63
C LEU A 435 -10.08 12.37 24.41
N LEU A 436 -9.82 11.07 24.53
CA LEU A 436 -10.84 10.02 24.52
C LEU A 436 -11.65 9.94 25.83
N GLY A 437 -11.42 10.83 26.80
CA GLY A 437 -12.22 10.97 28.02
C GLY A 437 -11.72 10.20 29.25
N VAL A 438 -10.54 9.56 29.21
CA VAL A 438 -9.93 8.96 30.40
C VAL A 438 -9.56 10.07 31.40
N PRO A 439 -9.98 10.01 32.68
CA PRO A 439 -9.72 11.08 33.65
C PRO A 439 -8.25 11.12 34.08
N ALA A 440 -7.75 12.30 34.47
CA ALA A 440 -6.37 12.48 34.95
C ALA A 440 -6.04 11.71 36.25
N SER A 441 -7.06 11.24 36.95
CA SER A 441 -7.00 10.39 38.15
C SER A 441 -7.03 8.89 37.88
N ASP A 442 -7.21 8.46 36.62
CA ASP A 442 -7.07 7.04 36.23
C ASP A 442 -5.65 6.55 36.60
N PRO A 443 -5.48 5.36 37.22
CA PRO A 443 -4.16 4.89 37.68
C PRO A 443 -3.10 4.73 36.58
N GLN A 444 -3.50 4.42 35.35
CA GLN A 444 -2.58 4.33 34.21
C GLN A 444 -2.28 5.70 33.62
N ALA A 445 -3.27 6.59 33.53
CA ALA A 445 -3.04 7.99 33.15
C ALA A 445 -2.11 8.70 34.15
N ALA A 446 -2.33 8.52 35.45
CA ALA A 446 -1.48 9.07 36.50
C ALA A 446 -0.04 8.54 36.42
N ARG A 447 0.16 7.23 36.16
CA ARG A 447 1.49 6.65 35.93
C ARG A 447 2.19 7.26 34.71
N ALA A 448 1.48 7.44 33.60
CA ALA A 448 2.03 8.09 32.40
C ALA A 448 2.39 9.56 32.63
N ARG A 449 1.54 10.34 33.32
CA ARG A 449 1.86 11.73 33.69
C ARG A 449 3.10 11.80 34.58
N ASN A 450 3.19 10.93 35.59
CA ASN A 450 4.37 10.86 36.46
C ASN A 450 5.64 10.51 35.66
N TRP A 451 5.55 9.61 34.68
CA TRP A 451 6.64 9.30 33.76
C TRP A 451 7.06 10.52 32.93
N ILE A 452 6.11 11.24 32.33
CA ILE A 452 6.36 12.45 31.52
C ILE A 452 7.09 13.51 32.35
N LEU A 453 6.61 13.81 33.56
CA LEU A 453 7.20 14.82 34.43
C LEU A 453 8.59 14.40 34.94
N ALA A 454 8.80 13.11 35.24
CA ALA A 454 10.11 12.58 35.65
C ALA A 454 11.19 12.68 34.55
N HIS A 455 10.78 12.70 33.27
CA HIS A 455 11.68 12.86 32.12
C HIS A 455 11.71 14.30 31.56
N GLY A 456 11.29 15.30 32.36
CA GLY A 456 11.41 16.72 32.04
C GLY A 456 10.19 17.38 31.38
N GLY A 457 9.10 16.63 31.15
CA GLY A 457 7.86 17.13 30.56
C GLY A 457 7.90 17.28 29.04
N ALA A 458 6.74 17.59 28.46
CA ALA A 458 6.54 17.64 27.00
C ALA A 458 7.31 18.78 26.28
N THR A 459 8.04 19.64 26.99
CA THR A 459 8.94 20.66 26.42
C THR A 459 10.04 20.07 25.54
N THR A 460 10.49 18.84 25.81
CA THR A 460 11.53 18.15 25.05
C THR A 460 10.98 17.06 24.12
N ILE A 461 9.69 17.11 23.78
CA ILE A 461 9.09 16.20 22.80
C ILE A 461 9.72 16.44 21.40
N PRO A 462 9.96 15.38 20.60
CA PRO A 462 10.38 15.48 19.20
C PRO A 462 9.47 16.34 18.31
N MET A 463 10.00 16.81 17.18
CA MET A 463 9.40 17.78 16.28
C MET A 463 7.99 17.43 15.80
N TRP A 464 7.74 16.17 15.42
CA TRP A 464 6.39 15.72 15.04
C TRP A 464 5.40 15.84 16.20
N GLY A 465 5.82 15.46 17.41
CA GLY A 465 5.04 15.66 18.63
C GLY A 465 4.77 17.14 18.93
N ARG A 466 5.79 18.02 18.82
CA ARG A 466 5.62 19.47 19.00
C ARG A 466 4.54 20.02 18.06
N VAL A 467 4.58 19.66 16.78
CA VAL A 467 3.60 20.12 15.78
C VAL A 467 2.18 19.65 16.12
N TRP A 468 1.99 18.38 16.51
CA TRP A 468 0.67 17.89 16.94
C TRP A 468 0.15 18.58 18.22
N LEU A 469 1.01 18.85 19.19
CA LEU A 469 0.63 19.62 20.39
C LEU A 469 0.35 21.11 20.08
N CYS A 470 1.01 21.70 19.08
CA CYS A 470 0.67 23.03 18.57
C CYS A 470 -0.70 23.06 17.88
N ILE A 471 -1.00 22.06 17.05
CA ILE A 471 -2.31 21.89 16.39
C ILE A 471 -3.42 21.74 17.45
N LEU A 472 -3.19 20.99 18.53
CA LEU A 472 -4.09 20.87 19.69
C LEU A 472 -4.14 22.12 20.59
N GLY A 473 -3.24 23.09 20.39
CA GLY A 473 -3.16 24.30 21.21
C GLY A 473 -2.58 24.11 22.62
N VAL A 474 -1.80 23.04 22.85
CA VAL A 474 -1.16 22.71 24.14
C VAL A 474 0.37 22.77 24.10
N TYR A 475 0.97 23.30 23.02
CA TYR A 475 2.39 23.67 22.90
C TYR A 475 2.49 24.92 22.01
N SER A 476 3.44 25.83 22.25
CA SER A 476 3.56 27.05 21.43
C SER A 476 4.37 26.83 20.16
N TRP A 477 3.86 27.32 19.01
CA TRP A 477 4.59 27.35 17.73
C TRP A 477 5.96 28.02 17.84
N GLU A 478 6.15 28.92 18.81
CA GLU A 478 7.44 29.57 19.07
C GLU A 478 8.52 28.60 19.55
N GLY A 479 8.18 27.39 19.99
CA GLY A 479 9.12 26.31 20.34
C GLY A 479 9.35 25.26 19.24
N VAL A 480 8.84 25.48 18.02
CA VAL A 480 9.01 24.59 16.86
C VAL A 480 10.14 25.09 15.95
N ASN A 481 10.92 24.20 15.36
CA ASN A 481 11.91 24.57 14.35
C ASN A 481 11.19 25.04 13.06
N PRO A 482 11.67 26.12 12.40
CA PRO A 482 10.99 26.68 11.23
C PRO A 482 10.72 25.69 10.08
N ILE A 483 9.44 25.58 9.71
CA ILE A 483 8.95 24.83 8.54
C ILE A 483 8.07 25.75 7.66
N PRO A 484 8.68 26.76 7.00
CA PRO A 484 7.94 27.75 6.21
C PRO A 484 7.19 27.09 5.03
N PRO A 485 5.91 27.44 4.79
CA PRO A 485 5.15 26.92 3.64
C PRO A 485 5.79 27.27 2.30
N GLU A 486 6.61 28.32 2.23
CA GLU A 486 7.35 28.74 1.04
C GLU A 486 8.25 27.64 0.44
N MET A 487 8.57 26.59 1.19
CA MET A 487 9.29 25.41 0.68
C MET A 487 8.57 24.71 -0.49
N VAL A 488 7.24 24.79 -0.57
CA VAL A 488 6.46 24.24 -1.71
C VAL A 488 6.69 25.03 -3.01
N LEU A 489 7.16 26.28 -2.91
CA LEU A 489 7.46 27.15 -4.06
C LEU A 489 8.90 26.97 -4.59
N MET A 490 9.68 26.06 -3.99
CA MET A 490 11.08 25.86 -4.34
C MET A 490 11.22 25.28 -5.75
N PRO A 491 11.96 25.92 -6.68
CA PRO A 491 12.05 25.47 -8.07
C PRO A 491 12.52 24.02 -8.21
N ASP A 492 11.89 23.28 -9.12
CA ASP A 492 12.06 21.83 -9.30
C ASP A 492 13.50 21.38 -9.55
N TRP A 493 14.38 22.28 -10.01
CA TRP A 493 15.80 22.02 -10.23
C TRP A 493 16.65 22.05 -8.96
N VAL A 494 16.23 22.72 -7.88
CA VAL A 494 16.95 22.77 -6.59
C VAL A 494 17.00 21.35 -6.00
N PRO A 495 18.12 20.88 -5.40
CA PRO A 495 18.20 19.52 -4.86
C PRO A 495 17.13 19.17 -3.80
N PHE A 496 16.73 20.18 -3.01
CA PHE A 496 15.88 20.04 -1.83
C PHE A 496 14.41 20.46 -2.05
N SER A 497 13.92 20.49 -3.30
CA SER A 497 12.51 20.79 -3.58
C SER A 497 11.61 19.62 -3.13
N LEU A 498 10.40 19.92 -2.64
CA LEU A 498 9.51 18.89 -2.07
C LEU A 498 9.16 17.77 -3.07
N GLY A 499 9.06 18.09 -4.37
CA GLY A 499 8.83 17.11 -5.43
C GLY A 499 9.94 16.07 -5.65
N LYS A 500 11.13 16.30 -5.07
CA LYS A 500 12.25 15.34 -5.05
C LYS A 500 12.34 14.52 -3.77
N MET A 501 11.60 14.89 -2.73
CA MET A 501 11.58 14.16 -1.47
C MET A 501 10.72 12.91 -1.58
N TRP A 502 11.00 11.93 -0.71
CA TRP A 502 10.17 10.73 -0.54
C TRP A 502 8.70 11.09 -0.32
N CYS A 503 7.78 10.26 -0.83
CA CYS A 503 6.33 10.53 -0.84
C CYS A 503 5.77 10.81 0.55
N HIS A 504 6.07 9.96 1.54
CA HIS A 504 5.66 10.15 2.93
C HIS A 504 6.15 11.47 3.52
N SER A 505 7.43 11.77 3.35
CA SER A 505 8.04 13.00 3.89
C SER A 505 7.41 14.26 3.30
N ARG A 506 7.15 14.32 1.98
CA ARG A 506 6.47 15.49 1.40
C ARG A 506 4.98 15.55 1.76
N ALA A 507 4.29 14.40 1.82
CA ALA A 507 2.87 14.33 2.16
C ALA A 507 2.58 14.79 3.61
N ILE A 508 3.57 14.73 4.50
CA ILE A 508 3.46 15.22 5.88
C ILE A 508 4.05 16.64 6.01
N ALA A 509 5.16 16.95 5.31
CA ALA A 509 5.78 18.28 5.37
C ALA A 509 4.90 19.40 4.79
N VAL A 510 4.15 19.13 3.71
CA VAL A 510 3.19 20.08 3.12
C VAL A 510 2.14 20.55 4.14
N PRO A 511 1.31 19.68 4.74
CA PRO A 511 0.31 20.11 5.72
C PRO A 511 0.91 20.61 7.04
N PHE A 512 2.03 20.05 7.52
CA PHE A 512 2.74 20.62 8.67
C PHE A 512 3.18 22.08 8.41
N SER A 513 3.71 22.37 7.22
CA SER A 513 4.11 23.75 6.84
C SER A 513 2.91 24.68 6.65
N TYR A 514 1.74 24.16 6.27
CA TYR A 514 0.49 24.92 6.19
C TYR A 514 0.02 25.36 7.59
N PHE A 515 -0.09 24.44 8.55
CA PHE A 515 -0.43 24.77 9.94
C PHE A 515 0.58 25.73 10.58
N TYR A 516 1.89 25.48 10.40
CA TYR A 516 2.94 26.38 10.87
C TYR A 516 2.88 27.76 10.23
N GLY A 517 2.63 27.82 8.92
CA GLY A 517 2.52 29.05 8.15
C GLY A 517 1.36 29.95 8.58
N LEU A 518 0.25 29.33 9.01
CA LEU A 518 -0.89 30.01 9.65
C LEU A 518 -0.67 30.30 11.14
N ARG A 519 0.29 29.64 11.80
CA ARG A 519 0.42 29.56 13.28
C ARG A 519 -0.89 29.10 13.95
N TRP A 520 -1.64 28.23 13.28
CA TRP A 520 -2.97 27.84 13.71
C TRP A 520 -2.95 26.84 14.88
N SER A 521 -3.88 26.99 15.80
CA SER A 521 -4.10 26.09 16.93
C SER A 521 -5.60 25.94 17.18
N ALA A 522 -6.02 24.78 17.66
CA ALA A 522 -7.41 24.52 18.04
C ALA A 522 -7.90 25.45 19.16
N PRO A 523 -9.22 25.67 19.27
CA PRO A 523 -9.82 26.35 20.41
C PRO A 523 -9.45 25.73 21.77
N ALA A 524 -9.55 26.54 22.83
CA ALA A 524 -9.36 26.05 24.18
C ALA A 524 -10.59 25.24 24.63
N PHE A 525 -10.39 23.95 24.89
CA PHE A 525 -11.37 23.04 25.47
C PHE A 525 -10.99 22.76 26.94
N PRO A 526 -11.92 22.34 27.82
CA PRO A 526 -11.60 22.01 29.21
C PRO A 526 -10.45 20.99 29.32
N THR A 527 -10.43 19.98 28.43
CA THR A 527 -9.35 18.97 28.38
C THR A 527 -8.02 19.55 27.90
N THR A 528 -8.00 20.46 26.93
CA THR A 528 -6.74 21.07 26.46
C THR A 528 -6.19 22.11 27.42
N LEU A 529 -7.05 22.78 28.20
CA LEU A 529 -6.63 23.60 29.34
C LEU A 529 -6.05 22.74 30.47
N ALA A 530 -6.67 21.62 30.82
CA ALA A 530 -6.14 20.69 31.82
C ALA A 530 -4.77 20.11 31.39
N LEU A 531 -4.64 19.67 30.12
CA LEU A 531 -3.40 19.14 29.58
C LEU A 531 -2.20 20.09 29.74
N ARG A 532 -2.40 21.41 29.63
CA ARG A 532 -1.33 22.42 29.82
C ARG A 532 -0.73 22.43 31.24
N GLU A 533 -1.49 22.06 32.26
CA GLU A 533 -0.98 21.94 33.63
C GLU A 533 -0.66 20.47 34.02
N GLU A 534 -0.96 19.50 33.14
CA GLU A 534 -0.68 18.07 33.38
C GLU A 534 0.67 17.61 32.82
N ILE A 535 1.12 18.08 31.64
CA ILE A 535 2.24 17.45 30.89
C ILE A 535 3.58 18.20 30.97
N TYR A 536 3.67 19.29 31.74
CA TYR A 536 4.86 20.16 31.81
C TYR A 536 5.40 20.29 33.23
N ALA A 537 6.73 20.35 33.37
CA ALA A 537 7.42 20.53 34.66
C ALA A 537 7.50 22.02 35.08
N GLU A 538 7.37 22.94 34.14
CA GLU A 538 7.21 24.39 34.35
C GLU A 538 5.77 24.79 33.99
N SER A 539 5.16 25.77 34.68
CA SER A 539 3.79 26.19 34.36
C SER A 539 3.70 26.80 32.97
N TYR A 540 2.68 26.39 32.20
CA TYR A 540 2.56 26.61 30.76
C TYR A 540 2.74 28.08 30.33
N GLY A 541 2.21 29.01 31.12
CA GLY A 541 2.23 30.44 30.83
C GLY A 541 3.61 31.12 30.88
N VAL A 542 4.62 30.49 31.52
CA VAL A 542 5.97 31.06 31.67
C VAL A 542 7.06 30.32 30.88
N ILE A 543 6.72 29.21 30.22
CA ILE A 543 7.68 28.39 29.48
C ILE A 543 8.39 29.25 28.39
N PRO A 544 9.74 29.33 28.38
CA PRO A 544 10.48 30.12 27.41
C PRO A 544 10.61 29.37 26.06
N TRP A 545 9.49 29.14 25.37
CA TRP A 545 9.35 28.23 24.22
C TRP A 545 10.49 28.25 23.20
N ARG A 546 10.99 29.44 22.81
CA ARG A 546 12.12 29.57 21.86
C ARG A 546 13.39 28.83 22.29
N ARG A 547 13.60 28.60 23.59
CA ARG A 547 14.73 27.83 24.16
C ARG A 547 14.66 26.34 23.83
N PHE A 548 13.46 25.79 23.60
CA PHE A 548 13.23 24.36 23.38
C PHE A 548 13.23 23.95 21.89
N ARG A 549 13.50 24.89 20.97
CA ARG A 549 13.69 24.60 19.54
C ARG A 549 14.86 23.62 19.34
N GLY A 550 14.55 22.41 18.85
CA GLY A 550 15.54 21.34 18.69
C GLY A 550 16.05 20.73 20.00
N ALA A 551 15.43 21.03 21.15
CA ALA A 551 15.71 20.35 22.41
C ALA A 551 14.87 19.08 22.51
N VAL A 552 15.50 17.91 22.38
CA VAL A 552 14.83 16.60 22.32
C VAL A 552 15.27 15.73 23.48
N CYS A 553 14.34 14.93 24.01
CA CYS A 553 14.60 13.87 25.00
C CYS A 553 15.63 12.85 24.47
N GLU A 554 16.66 12.50 25.24
CA GLU A 554 17.74 11.57 24.84
C GLU A 554 17.21 10.19 24.39
N LEU A 555 16.11 9.72 24.98
CA LEU A 555 15.48 8.44 24.64
C LEU A 555 14.85 8.45 23.22
N ASP A 556 14.42 9.62 22.75
CA ASP A 556 13.75 9.78 21.46
C ASP A 556 14.73 10.06 20.30
N VAL A 557 15.95 10.52 20.58
CA VAL A 557 16.92 10.88 19.52
C VAL A 557 17.54 9.62 18.90
N TYR A 558 16.94 9.14 17.81
CA TYR A 558 17.52 8.11 16.96
C TYR A 558 18.44 8.70 15.89
N SER A 559 18.02 9.78 15.23
CA SER A 559 18.75 10.45 14.14
C SER A 559 19.10 11.90 14.52
N PRO A 560 20.29 12.16 15.12
CA PRO A 560 20.67 13.52 15.52
C PRO A 560 20.81 14.47 14.32
N THR A 561 20.14 15.62 14.38
CA THR A 561 20.11 16.59 13.28
C THR A 561 21.50 17.11 12.90
N SER A 562 21.74 17.21 11.59
CA SER A 562 23.06 17.54 11.04
C SER A 562 23.50 18.99 11.38
N PRO A 563 24.82 19.28 11.40
CA PRO A 563 25.31 20.64 11.52
C PRO A 563 24.78 21.58 10.42
N LEU A 564 24.54 21.06 9.20
CA LEU A 564 23.96 21.84 8.11
C LEU A 564 22.50 22.21 8.41
N TYR A 565 21.68 21.23 8.85
CA TYR A 565 20.30 21.50 9.26
C TYR A 565 20.23 22.58 10.33
N ARG A 566 21.07 22.51 11.37
CA ARG A 566 21.05 23.51 12.45
C ARG A 566 21.39 24.92 11.98
N VAL A 567 22.30 25.07 11.02
CA VAL A 567 22.56 26.37 10.35
C VAL A 567 21.35 26.81 9.52
N THR A 568 20.75 25.90 8.74
CA THR A 568 19.54 26.18 7.95
C THR A 568 18.37 26.62 8.83
N ALA A 569 18.08 25.91 9.92
CA ALA A 569 17.02 26.28 10.87
C ALA A 569 17.24 27.65 11.52
N GLY A 570 18.50 28.03 11.79
CA GLY A 570 18.86 29.37 12.26
C GLY A 570 18.60 30.47 11.22
N LEU A 571 18.93 30.22 9.94
CA LEU A 571 18.61 31.12 8.84
C LEU A 571 17.10 31.24 8.60
N LEU A 572 16.35 30.15 8.77
CA LEU A 572 14.89 30.15 8.65
C LEU A 572 14.21 30.84 9.84
N ASP A 573 14.76 30.87 11.05
CA ASP A 573 14.22 31.72 12.13
C ASP A 573 14.40 33.20 11.81
N LEU A 574 15.55 33.59 11.23
CA LEU A 574 15.76 34.97 10.82
C LEU A 574 14.71 35.40 9.76
N TYR A 575 14.32 34.49 8.86
CA TYR A 575 13.21 34.70 7.93
C TYR A 575 11.84 34.76 8.64
N GLU A 576 11.52 33.81 9.52
CA GLU A 576 10.23 33.72 10.22
C GLU A 576 9.94 34.89 11.19
N ARG A 577 10.94 35.74 11.51
CA ARG A 577 10.70 37.02 12.19
C ARG A 577 9.94 38.02 11.31
N HIS A 578 10.18 38.01 10.01
CA HIS A 578 9.60 38.94 9.03
C HIS A 578 9.27 38.24 7.69
N PRO A 579 8.36 37.24 7.67
CA PRO A 579 8.01 36.52 6.45
C PRO A 579 7.31 37.44 5.45
N ILE A 580 7.57 37.23 4.15
CA ILE A 580 7.09 38.13 3.08
C ILE A 580 5.57 37.88 2.87
N PRO A 581 4.65 38.81 3.21
CA PRO A 581 3.24 38.45 3.38
C PRO A 581 2.51 38.01 2.10
N PHE A 582 2.91 38.52 0.94
CA PHE A 582 2.41 38.04 -0.35
C PHE A 582 2.87 36.60 -0.65
N LEU A 583 4.15 36.32 -0.41
CA LEU A 583 4.74 35.01 -0.64
C LEU A 583 4.15 33.96 0.32
N ARG A 584 3.96 34.32 1.60
CA ARG A 584 3.25 33.50 2.61
C ARG A 584 1.85 33.09 2.17
N ARG A 585 1.05 34.04 1.67
CA ARG A 585 -0.30 33.74 1.15
C ARG A 585 -0.26 32.84 -0.10
N TYR A 586 0.64 33.11 -1.03
CA TYR A 586 0.79 32.29 -2.25
C TYR A 586 1.30 30.87 -1.93
N ALA A 587 2.20 30.74 -0.96
CA ALA A 587 2.72 29.46 -0.48
C ALA A 587 1.66 28.63 0.25
N LEU A 588 0.86 29.24 1.13
CA LEU A 588 -0.26 28.56 1.78
C LEU A 588 -1.29 28.06 0.75
N GLU A 589 -1.61 28.88 -0.24
CA GLU A 589 -2.50 28.49 -1.34
C GLU A 589 -1.92 27.37 -2.22
N ALA A 590 -0.60 27.35 -2.46
CA ALA A 590 0.05 26.24 -3.16
C ALA A 590 0.04 24.94 -2.32
N ASN A 591 0.36 25.00 -1.02
CA ASN A 591 0.28 23.84 -0.12
C ASN A 591 -1.14 23.26 -0.09
N TRP A 592 -2.17 24.11 0.00
CA TRP A 592 -3.57 23.68 -0.08
C TRP A 592 -3.86 22.88 -1.36
N ARG A 593 -3.37 23.32 -2.53
CA ARG A 593 -3.61 22.60 -3.78
C ARG A 593 -2.93 21.23 -3.81
N HIS A 594 -1.77 21.06 -3.18
CA HIS A 594 -1.16 19.74 -3.03
C HIS A 594 -1.95 18.83 -2.07
N ILE A 595 -2.53 19.38 -1.00
CA ILE A 595 -3.39 18.68 -0.05
C ILE A 595 -4.68 18.20 -0.74
N ALA A 596 -5.46 19.14 -1.26
CA ALA A 596 -6.73 18.89 -1.93
C ALA A 596 -6.58 17.99 -3.18
N TYR A 597 -5.41 17.98 -3.82
CA TYR A 597 -5.10 17.05 -4.90
C TYR A 597 -4.81 15.63 -4.41
N ASP A 598 -4.05 15.44 -3.32
CA ASP A 598 -3.87 14.10 -2.74
C ASP A 598 -5.24 13.55 -2.31
N ASP A 599 -6.10 14.38 -1.72
CA ASP A 599 -7.47 14.03 -1.35
C ASP A 599 -8.30 13.51 -2.54
N GLU A 600 -8.35 14.26 -3.65
CA GLU A 600 -9.06 13.87 -4.88
C GLU A 600 -8.48 12.57 -5.50
N ASN A 601 -7.16 12.49 -5.56
CA ASN A 601 -6.41 11.40 -6.22
C ASN A 601 -6.42 10.08 -5.43
N THR A 602 -6.60 10.15 -4.11
CA THR A 602 -6.65 8.99 -3.20
C THR A 602 -8.05 8.71 -2.65
N HIS A 603 -9.07 9.36 -3.21
CA HIS A 603 -10.48 9.25 -2.79
C HIS A 603 -10.65 9.43 -1.27
N PHE A 604 -9.96 10.45 -0.72
CA PHE A 604 -10.00 10.90 0.68
C PHE A 604 -9.42 9.93 1.73
N ILE A 605 -8.81 8.81 1.26
CA ILE A 605 -7.99 7.88 2.05
C ILE A 605 -6.63 8.52 2.38
N CYS A 606 -6.01 9.22 1.42
CA CYS A 606 -4.64 9.74 1.46
C CYS A 606 -3.55 8.63 1.47
N LEU A 607 -2.27 9.02 1.37
CA LEU A 607 -1.15 8.06 1.42
C LEU A 607 -1.15 7.20 2.71
N GLY A 608 -1.37 7.79 3.89
CA GLY A 608 -1.36 7.09 5.18
C GLY A 608 -2.10 7.87 6.29
N PRO A 609 -2.21 7.31 7.50
CA PRO A 609 -3.06 7.84 8.57
C PRO A 609 -2.64 9.24 9.03
N VAL A 610 -1.34 9.56 8.95
CA VAL A 610 -0.80 10.85 9.41
C VAL A 610 -1.22 11.98 8.48
N ASN A 611 -1.02 11.85 7.17
CA ASN A 611 -1.51 12.86 6.23
C ASN A 611 -3.03 12.80 6.05
N LYS A 612 -3.69 11.64 6.20
CA LYS A 612 -5.17 11.57 6.28
C LYS A 612 -5.72 12.47 7.38
N ALA A 613 -5.19 12.35 8.60
CA ALA A 613 -5.63 13.14 9.74
C ALA A 613 -5.35 14.65 9.56
N LEU A 614 -4.20 15.00 8.96
CA LEU A 614 -3.83 16.38 8.67
C LEU A 614 -4.67 17.02 7.56
N ASN A 615 -4.82 16.34 6.42
CA ASN A 615 -5.60 16.80 5.27
C ASN A 615 -7.06 17.01 5.67
N MET A 616 -7.67 16.03 6.36
CA MET A 616 -9.03 16.13 6.90
C MET A 616 -9.22 17.38 7.78
N LEU A 617 -8.26 17.66 8.68
CA LEU A 617 -8.33 18.82 9.56
C LEU A 617 -8.10 20.15 8.83
N ILE A 618 -7.26 20.19 7.79
CA ILE A 618 -7.05 21.38 6.95
C ILE A 618 -8.27 21.65 6.07
N THR A 619 -8.87 20.61 5.51
CA THR A 619 -10.11 20.67 4.72
C THR A 619 -11.29 21.14 5.60
N TRP A 620 -11.43 20.60 6.82
CA TRP A 620 -12.37 21.11 7.83
C TRP A 620 -12.14 22.61 8.14
N LEU A 621 -10.89 23.01 8.40
CA LEU A 621 -10.52 24.38 8.72
C LEU A 621 -10.77 25.37 7.57
N ARG A 622 -10.65 24.92 6.31
CA ARG A 622 -10.73 25.78 5.13
C ARG A 622 -12.10 25.80 4.45
N GLU A 623 -12.81 24.68 4.43
CA GLU A 623 -14.11 24.54 3.75
C GLU A 623 -15.29 24.35 4.72
N GLY A 624 -15.05 24.03 6.00
CA GLY A 624 -16.07 23.87 7.05
C GLY A 624 -16.67 22.47 7.18
N GLU A 625 -17.38 22.21 8.28
CA GLU A 625 -17.92 20.87 8.61
C GLU A 625 -19.06 20.39 7.68
N HIS A 626 -19.58 21.28 6.82
CA HIS A 626 -20.60 20.96 5.81
C HIS A 626 -20.05 20.87 4.38
N SER A 627 -18.72 20.94 4.20
CA SER A 627 -18.09 20.69 2.90
C SER A 627 -18.21 19.22 2.49
N VAL A 628 -18.52 18.98 1.22
CA VAL A 628 -18.49 17.63 0.61
C VAL A 628 -17.10 17.01 0.73
N ARG A 629 -16.02 17.79 0.52
CA ARG A 629 -14.63 17.33 0.67
C ARG A 629 -14.33 16.87 2.09
N PHE A 630 -14.89 17.55 3.09
CA PHE A 630 -14.75 17.17 4.49
C PHE A 630 -15.57 15.92 4.83
N GLN A 631 -16.82 15.83 4.36
CA GLN A 631 -17.68 14.66 4.59
C GLN A 631 -17.10 13.38 3.97
N GLU A 632 -16.52 13.48 2.76
CA GLU A 632 -15.78 12.35 2.17
C GLU A 632 -14.58 11.90 3.03
N HIS A 633 -13.84 12.82 3.67
CA HIS A 633 -12.83 12.40 4.64
C HIS A 633 -13.43 11.68 5.86
N CYS A 634 -14.61 12.08 6.35
CA CYS A 634 -15.30 11.39 7.44
C CYS A 634 -15.65 9.94 7.06
N HIS A 635 -16.19 9.73 5.85
CA HIS A 635 -16.47 8.39 5.31
C HIS A 635 -15.22 7.49 5.26
N ARG A 636 -14.02 8.08 5.18
CA ARG A 636 -12.71 7.40 5.16
C ARG A 636 -11.99 7.33 6.51
N VAL A 637 -12.65 7.61 7.64
CA VAL A 637 -12.03 7.47 8.98
C VAL A 637 -11.89 6.00 9.36
N SER A 638 -12.93 5.19 9.19
CA SER A 638 -12.92 3.76 9.56
C SER A 638 -12.09 2.87 8.63
N ASP A 639 -11.78 3.32 7.40
CA ASP A 639 -10.80 2.67 6.51
C ASP A 639 -9.41 2.51 7.17
N TYR A 640 -9.12 3.22 8.27
CA TYR A 640 -7.88 3.12 9.06
C TYR A 640 -8.02 2.42 10.43
N LEU A 641 -9.22 1.96 10.80
CA LEU A 641 -9.50 1.37 12.12
C LEU A 641 -9.65 -0.15 12.02
N PHE A 642 -8.88 -0.89 12.83
CA PHE A 642 -8.94 -2.37 12.84
C PHE A 642 -9.01 -2.93 14.26
N LEU A 643 -9.98 -3.81 14.52
CA LEU A 643 -10.15 -4.45 15.83
C LEU A 643 -9.28 -5.69 15.96
N GLN A 644 -8.52 -5.77 17.06
CA GLN A 644 -7.71 -6.94 17.45
C GLN A 644 -8.15 -7.44 18.83
N ASP A 645 -7.71 -8.64 19.20
CA ASP A 645 -7.78 -9.18 20.57
C ASP A 645 -7.34 -8.16 21.64
N THR A 646 -6.32 -7.36 21.34
CA THR A 646 -5.73 -6.33 22.22
C THR A 646 -6.52 -5.02 22.29
N GLY A 647 -7.40 -4.74 21.32
CA GLY A 647 -8.22 -3.52 21.19
C GLY A 647 -8.28 -2.97 19.76
N MET A 648 -8.99 -1.86 19.57
CA MET A 648 -9.07 -1.15 18.28
C MET A 648 -7.77 -0.39 18.02
N THR A 649 -7.18 -0.57 16.83
CA THR A 649 -5.94 0.10 16.40
C THR A 649 -6.19 1.15 15.34
N VAL A 650 -5.26 2.10 15.21
CA VAL A 650 -5.02 2.84 13.96
C VAL A 650 -3.98 2.07 13.15
N SER A 651 -4.30 1.72 11.90
CA SER A 651 -3.40 1.01 10.98
C SER A 651 -2.43 1.95 10.27
N GLY A 652 -1.23 1.46 9.92
CA GLY A 652 -0.17 2.26 9.26
C GLY A 652 -0.45 2.67 7.80
N TYR A 653 -1.38 1.95 7.17
CA TYR A 653 -2.08 2.27 5.91
C TYR A 653 -3.56 1.90 6.14
N ASN A 654 -4.42 2.05 5.12
CA ASN A 654 -5.80 1.57 5.17
C ASN A 654 -5.93 0.03 5.03
N GLY A 655 -5.00 -0.70 5.65
CA GLY A 655 -4.79 -2.14 5.56
C GLY A 655 -3.54 -2.57 4.76
N SER A 656 -3.38 -3.88 4.59
CA SER A 656 -2.28 -4.58 3.90
C SER A 656 -2.80 -5.55 2.83
N GLN A 657 -3.98 -5.27 2.28
CA GLN A 657 -4.85 -6.27 1.64
C GLN A 657 -4.24 -6.88 0.37
N LEU A 658 -3.65 -6.07 -0.52
CA LEU A 658 -2.94 -6.61 -1.69
C LEU A 658 -1.71 -7.42 -1.28
N TRP A 659 -0.93 -6.90 -0.35
CA TRP A 659 0.33 -7.50 0.09
C TRP A 659 0.11 -8.89 0.69
N ASP A 660 -0.78 -9.00 1.67
CA ASP A 660 -1.10 -10.27 2.34
C ASP A 660 -1.75 -11.28 1.39
N THR A 661 -2.60 -10.83 0.47
CA THR A 661 -3.22 -11.70 -0.54
C THR A 661 -2.21 -12.20 -1.56
N SER A 662 -1.32 -11.32 -2.04
CA SER A 662 -0.28 -11.68 -3.02
C SER A 662 0.70 -12.70 -2.44
N PHE A 663 1.08 -12.58 -1.17
CA PHE A 663 1.90 -13.58 -0.48
C PHE A 663 1.14 -14.85 -0.11
N SER A 664 -0.15 -14.77 0.23
CA SER A 664 -0.96 -15.98 0.54
C SER A 664 -1.14 -16.86 -0.70
N VAL A 665 -1.48 -16.26 -1.85
CA VAL A 665 -1.57 -16.99 -3.13
C VAL A 665 -0.21 -17.57 -3.53
N GLN A 666 0.89 -16.84 -3.38
CA GLN A 666 2.22 -17.35 -3.68
C GLN A 666 2.64 -18.51 -2.77
N ALA A 667 2.31 -18.47 -1.48
CA ALA A 667 2.54 -19.56 -0.55
C ALA A 667 1.78 -20.83 -0.97
N ILE A 668 0.52 -20.69 -1.41
CA ILE A 668 -0.30 -21.78 -1.95
C ILE A 668 0.30 -22.35 -3.24
N CYS A 669 0.69 -21.49 -4.19
CA CYS A 669 1.33 -21.90 -5.46
C CYS A 669 2.66 -22.62 -5.23
N ALA A 670 3.45 -22.20 -4.23
CA ALA A 670 4.72 -22.83 -3.87
C ALA A 670 4.54 -24.21 -3.18
N CYS A 671 3.32 -24.56 -2.78
CA CYS A 671 2.97 -25.89 -2.30
C CYS A 671 2.50 -26.83 -3.43
N HIS A 672 2.23 -26.31 -4.63
CA HIS A 672 1.55 -27.03 -5.72
C HIS A 672 0.20 -27.60 -5.25
N ARG A 673 -0.70 -26.65 -4.91
CA ARG A 673 -2.01 -26.88 -4.25
C ARG A 673 -3.10 -25.90 -4.72
N GLU A 674 -2.77 -24.91 -5.52
CA GLU A 674 -3.68 -23.93 -6.13
C GLU A 674 -4.87 -24.58 -6.85
N MET A 675 -4.65 -25.68 -7.57
CA MET A 675 -5.71 -26.43 -8.25
C MET A 675 -6.60 -27.28 -7.31
N MET A 676 -6.31 -27.35 -6.00
CA MET A 676 -7.18 -27.99 -5.01
C MET A 676 -8.20 -27.03 -4.39
N PHE A 677 -8.02 -25.72 -4.56
CA PHE A 677 -8.85 -24.67 -3.98
C PHE A 677 -9.28 -23.67 -5.08
N PRO A 678 -9.94 -24.13 -6.16
CA PRO A 678 -10.13 -23.34 -7.37
C PRO A 678 -11.04 -22.12 -7.15
N ALA A 679 -12.03 -22.21 -6.27
CA ALA A 679 -12.93 -21.08 -5.96
C ALA A 679 -12.22 -20.01 -5.11
N GLU A 680 -11.43 -20.43 -4.11
CA GLU A 680 -10.62 -19.55 -3.28
C GLU A 680 -9.54 -18.82 -4.11
N MET A 681 -8.92 -19.51 -5.08
CA MET A 681 -7.93 -18.92 -5.99
C MET A 681 -8.54 -18.07 -7.10
N GLU A 682 -9.76 -18.38 -7.56
CA GLU A 682 -10.54 -17.55 -8.48
C GLU A 682 -10.93 -16.22 -7.81
N LEU A 683 -11.43 -16.27 -6.57
CA LEU A 683 -11.79 -15.07 -5.82
C LEU A 683 -10.57 -14.22 -5.46
N ALA A 684 -9.42 -14.85 -5.14
CA ALA A 684 -8.16 -14.14 -4.94
C ALA A 684 -7.64 -13.50 -6.25
N HIS A 685 -7.82 -14.15 -7.40
CA HIS A 685 -7.47 -13.59 -8.72
C HIS A 685 -8.39 -12.41 -9.09
N HIS A 686 -9.70 -12.54 -8.86
CA HIS A 686 -10.67 -11.44 -9.02
C HIS A 686 -10.31 -10.23 -8.14
N TYR A 687 -9.85 -10.45 -6.90
CA TYR A 687 -9.37 -9.37 -6.06
C TYR A 687 -8.15 -8.64 -6.66
N ILE A 688 -7.16 -9.36 -7.19
CA ILE A 688 -6.02 -8.75 -7.89
C ILE A 688 -6.48 -7.97 -9.14
N ASP A 689 -7.53 -8.41 -9.83
CA ASP A 689 -8.13 -7.63 -10.92
C ASP A 689 -8.73 -6.30 -10.45
N VAL A 690 -9.62 -6.35 -9.45
CA VAL A 690 -10.26 -5.18 -8.83
C VAL A 690 -9.22 -4.20 -8.29
N ALA A 691 -8.18 -4.70 -7.62
CA ALA A 691 -7.15 -3.89 -6.97
C ALA A 691 -6.19 -3.14 -7.92
N GLN A 692 -6.18 -3.45 -9.23
CA GLN A 692 -5.25 -2.79 -10.15
C GLN A 692 -5.66 -1.35 -10.46
N VAL A 693 -4.70 -0.41 -10.41
CA VAL A 693 -4.92 0.97 -10.83
C VAL A 693 -4.96 1.04 -12.37
N GLN A 694 -6.12 1.36 -12.94
CA GLN A 694 -6.36 1.27 -14.39
C GLN A 694 -6.00 2.56 -15.19
N GLU A 695 -5.77 3.68 -14.50
CA GLU A 695 -5.46 4.99 -15.11
C GLU A 695 -4.27 5.69 -14.44
N ASP A 696 -3.75 6.74 -15.09
CA ASP A 696 -2.76 7.65 -14.52
C ASP A 696 -3.44 8.88 -13.90
N PRO A 697 -2.99 9.42 -12.76
CA PRO A 697 -3.60 10.59 -12.15
C PRO A 697 -3.49 11.83 -13.04
N MET A 698 -4.58 12.60 -13.10
CA MET A 698 -4.63 13.82 -13.89
C MET A 698 -3.59 14.84 -13.37
N ALA A 699 -2.88 15.51 -14.28
CA ALA A 699 -1.82 16.47 -13.96
C ALA A 699 -0.67 15.97 -13.04
N ALA A 700 -0.44 14.65 -12.94
CA ALA A 700 0.53 13.99 -12.04
C ALA A 700 1.83 14.76 -11.77
N ALA A 701 2.52 15.19 -12.83
CA ALA A 701 3.82 15.85 -12.74
C ALA A 701 3.79 17.25 -12.09
N TYR A 702 2.66 17.95 -12.10
CA TYR A 702 2.49 19.24 -11.41
C TYR A 702 2.42 19.06 -9.89
N PHE A 703 1.80 17.96 -9.44
CA PHE A 703 1.62 17.61 -8.03
C PHE A 703 2.63 16.57 -7.53
N TYR A 704 3.68 16.31 -8.32
CA TYR A 704 4.77 15.39 -8.00
C TYR A 704 4.36 13.92 -7.82
N ARG A 705 3.23 13.45 -8.35
CA ARG A 705 2.94 12.01 -8.44
C ARG A 705 3.66 11.40 -9.63
N HIS A 706 4.21 10.20 -9.45
CA HIS A 706 4.62 9.33 -10.57
C HIS A 706 3.39 8.73 -11.27
N ARG A 707 3.57 8.10 -12.43
CA ARG A 707 2.51 7.37 -13.16
C ARG A 707 2.04 6.13 -12.38
N THR A 708 0.81 5.68 -12.60
CA THR A 708 0.17 4.60 -11.82
C THR A 708 -0.54 3.57 -12.68
N LYS A 709 -0.72 3.81 -13.99
CA LYS A 709 -1.50 2.92 -14.84
C LYS A 709 -0.86 1.55 -14.93
N GLY A 710 -1.59 0.51 -14.51
CA GLY A 710 -1.11 -0.86 -14.39
C GLY A 710 -0.50 -1.21 -13.03
N ALA A 711 -0.33 -0.24 -12.13
CA ALA A 711 0.21 -0.47 -10.80
C ALA A 711 -0.73 -1.27 -9.90
N TRP A 712 -0.14 -1.84 -8.84
CA TRP A 712 -0.82 -2.13 -7.60
C TRP A 712 -0.15 -1.36 -6.45
N ASN A 713 -0.89 -1.17 -5.36
CA ASN A 713 -0.46 -0.48 -4.17
C ASN A 713 -0.46 -1.42 -2.96
N PHE A 714 -0.06 -0.94 -1.78
CA PHE A 714 0.08 -1.80 -0.60
C PHE A 714 -1.26 -2.31 -0.05
N SER A 715 -2.31 -1.49 -0.16
CA SER A 715 -3.62 -1.71 0.45
C SER A 715 -4.72 -1.96 -0.60
N THR A 716 -5.36 -0.91 -1.12
CA THR A 716 -6.56 -0.98 -1.98
C THR A 716 -6.51 0.05 -3.11
N ARG A 717 -7.09 -0.27 -4.27
CA ARG A 717 -7.05 0.55 -5.50
C ARG A 717 -7.28 2.05 -5.25
N CYS A 718 -8.30 2.42 -4.47
CA CYS A 718 -8.67 3.80 -4.18
C CYS A 718 -7.54 4.63 -3.53
N GLN A 719 -6.61 4.00 -2.78
CA GLN A 719 -5.45 4.69 -2.21
C GLN A 719 -4.53 5.28 -3.30
N GLY A 720 -4.53 4.72 -4.52
CA GLY A 720 -3.87 5.29 -5.71
C GLY A 720 -2.35 5.42 -5.71
N TRP A 721 -1.68 5.17 -4.58
CA TRP A 721 -0.22 5.29 -4.42
C TRP A 721 0.49 3.98 -4.77
N GLN A 722 0.98 3.89 -6.00
CA GLN A 722 1.77 2.80 -6.55
C GLN A 722 2.98 2.43 -5.67
N VAL A 723 3.32 1.14 -5.60
CA VAL A 723 4.59 0.67 -5.01
C VAL A 723 5.22 -0.37 -5.95
N SER A 724 6.55 -0.35 -6.07
CA SER A 724 7.26 -1.18 -7.07
C SER A 724 7.22 -2.67 -6.74
N ASP A 725 7.43 -3.05 -5.48
CA ASP A 725 7.22 -4.42 -5.00
C ASP A 725 5.75 -4.81 -5.08
N CYS A 726 4.80 -4.03 -4.55
CA CYS A 726 3.38 -4.37 -4.58
C CYS A 726 2.87 -4.59 -6.02
N THR A 727 3.31 -3.75 -6.97
CA THR A 727 3.03 -3.95 -8.41
C THR A 727 3.66 -5.25 -8.94
N ALA A 728 4.87 -5.60 -8.49
CA ALA A 728 5.54 -6.84 -8.87
C ALA A 728 4.91 -8.08 -8.22
N GLU A 729 4.46 -8.01 -6.96
CA GLU A 729 3.81 -9.11 -6.24
C GLU A 729 2.40 -9.40 -6.80
N GLY A 730 1.59 -8.35 -7.03
CA GLY A 730 0.27 -8.47 -7.68
C GLY A 730 0.36 -9.02 -9.10
N LEU A 731 1.31 -8.52 -9.91
CA LEU A 731 1.62 -9.10 -11.21
C LEU A 731 2.09 -10.56 -11.12
N ARG A 732 2.79 -10.96 -10.04
CA ARG A 732 3.24 -12.34 -9.88
C ARG A 732 2.08 -13.31 -9.66
N VAL A 733 0.98 -12.88 -9.01
CA VAL A 733 -0.24 -13.69 -8.89
C VAL A 733 -0.80 -14.05 -10.27
N LEU A 734 -0.99 -13.06 -11.15
CA LEU A 734 -1.47 -13.28 -12.53
C LEU A 734 -0.54 -14.18 -13.35
N LEU A 735 0.78 -14.10 -13.09
CA LEU A 735 1.77 -14.93 -13.75
C LEU A 735 1.77 -16.39 -13.24
N LEU A 736 1.46 -16.61 -11.96
CA LEU A 736 1.43 -17.92 -11.28
C LEU A 736 0.09 -18.66 -11.37
N LEU A 737 -1.02 -17.95 -11.59
CA LEU A 737 -2.35 -18.52 -11.83
C LEU A 737 -2.76 -18.39 -13.31
N PRO A 738 -2.07 -19.06 -14.26
CA PRO A 738 -2.31 -18.91 -15.70
C PRO A 738 -3.69 -19.39 -16.18
N GLN A 739 -4.44 -20.11 -15.33
CA GLN A 739 -5.73 -20.71 -15.66
C GLN A 739 -6.93 -19.75 -15.62
N TYR A 740 -6.80 -18.59 -14.95
CA TYR A 740 -7.82 -17.55 -14.96
C TYR A 740 -7.52 -16.52 -16.06
N GLU A 741 -8.56 -16.02 -16.72
CA GLU A 741 -8.37 -15.04 -17.79
C GLU A 741 -8.08 -13.64 -17.22
N PHE A 742 -7.08 -12.97 -17.79
CA PHE A 742 -6.76 -11.59 -17.46
C PHE A 742 -6.31 -10.82 -18.72
N PRO A 743 -6.75 -9.56 -18.95
CA PRO A 743 -6.38 -8.82 -20.15
C PRO A 743 -4.86 -8.61 -20.27
N VAL A 744 -4.22 -9.24 -21.26
CA VAL A 744 -2.76 -9.18 -21.49
C VAL A 744 -2.24 -7.75 -21.62
N ARG A 745 -3.07 -6.81 -22.13
CA ARG A 745 -2.73 -5.37 -22.16
C ARG A 745 -2.48 -4.78 -20.76
N ARG A 746 -3.23 -5.21 -19.74
CA ARG A 746 -3.10 -4.75 -18.35
C ARG A 746 -1.91 -5.38 -17.63
N ILE A 747 -1.48 -6.58 -18.04
CA ILE A 747 -0.17 -7.16 -17.69
C ILE A 747 0.96 -6.31 -18.28
N PHE A 748 0.83 -5.87 -19.53
CA PHE A 748 1.81 -4.99 -20.18
C PHE A 748 1.86 -3.60 -19.54
N ASP A 749 0.72 -3.01 -19.18
CA ASP A 749 0.66 -1.74 -18.43
C ASP A 749 1.46 -1.83 -17.11
N ALA A 750 1.32 -2.95 -16.37
CA ALA A 750 2.07 -3.21 -15.13
C ALA A 750 3.58 -3.36 -15.35
N VAL A 751 4.01 -4.05 -16.41
CA VAL A 751 5.43 -4.16 -16.77
C VAL A 751 5.99 -2.79 -17.19
N ASP A 752 5.21 -1.98 -17.91
CA ASP A 752 5.58 -0.61 -18.25
C ASP A 752 5.69 0.30 -17.01
N GLU A 753 4.88 0.05 -15.97
CA GLU A 753 4.99 0.73 -14.66
C GLU A 753 6.30 0.34 -13.95
N LEU A 754 6.55 -0.97 -13.77
CA LEU A 754 7.78 -1.49 -13.16
C LEU A 754 9.04 -0.97 -13.88
N LEU A 755 9.04 -0.93 -15.20
CA LEU A 755 10.16 -0.38 -15.98
C LEU A 755 10.34 1.14 -15.82
N SER A 756 9.32 1.86 -15.33
CA SER A 756 9.35 3.32 -15.10
C SER A 756 9.71 3.71 -13.66
N LEU A 757 9.44 2.85 -12.67
CA LEU A 757 9.84 3.00 -11.27
C LEU A 757 11.35 2.75 -11.03
N ARG A 758 12.05 2.26 -12.06
CA ARG A 758 13.44 1.81 -11.97
C ARG A 758 14.44 2.96 -12.04
N ASN A 759 15.40 2.97 -11.11
CA ASN A 759 16.49 3.94 -11.02
C ASN A 759 17.55 3.74 -12.12
N SER A 760 17.18 4.17 -13.33
CA SER A 760 17.91 3.90 -14.57
C SER A 760 18.60 5.14 -15.15
N GLY A 761 19.56 4.92 -16.06
CA GLY A 761 20.26 6.00 -16.76
C GLY A 761 21.47 6.57 -16.00
N PHE A 762 21.89 7.78 -16.37
CA PHE A 762 23.13 8.37 -15.86
C PHE A 762 23.05 8.67 -14.36
N ARG A 763 23.84 7.95 -13.55
CA ARG A 763 23.86 7.93 -12.07
C ARG A 763 22.70 7.19 -11.39
N GLY A 764 21.82 6.51 -12.12
CA GLY A 764 20.94 5.50 -11.52
C GLY A 764 21.76 4.29 -11.05
N ASP A 765 21.33 3.63 -9.96
CA ASP A 765 22.00 2.43 -9.43
C ASP A 765 21.45 1.11 -10.00
N GLY A 766 20.45 1.18 -10.89
CA GLY A 766 19.86 0.05 -11.61
C GLY A 766 18.63 -0.58 -10.95
N GLY A 767 18.45 -0.37 -9.64
CA GLY A 767 17.41 -1.01 -8.82
C GLY A 767 16.08 -0.26 -8.77
N TRP A 768 15.27 -0.62 -7.78
CA TRP A 768 13.94 -0.05 -7.53
C TRP A 768 13.83 0.52 -6.13
N ALA A 769 13.29 1.73 -6.06
CA ALA A 769 12.83 2.40 -4.86
C ALA A 769 11.36 2.07 -4.58
N SER A 770 10.80 2.55 -3.46
CA SER A 770 9.48 2.10 -2.99
C SER A 770 8.33 2.60 -3.86
N TYR A 771 7.96 3.88 -3.74
CA TYR A 771 6.82 4.46 -4.46
C TYR A 771 7.23 5.12 -5.78
N GLU A 772 8.44 5.69 -5.83
CA GLU A 772 8.88 6.52 -6.96
C GLU A 772 10.41 6.41 -7.17
N PRO A 773 10.93 6.69 -8.38
CA PRO A 773 12.37 6.76 -8.60
C PRO A 773 13.06 7.77 -7.67
N THR A 774 14.35 7.58 -7.40
CA THR A 774 15.19 8.44 -6.55
C THR A 774 15.42 9.81 -7.22
N ARG A 775 14.46 10.73 -7.03
CA ARG A 775 14.47 12.09 -7.62
C ARG A 775 15.45 13.05 -6.96
N GLY A 776 15.77 12.85 -5.69
CA GLY A 776 16.69 13.67 -4.90
C GLY A 776 18.06 13.00 -4.70
N PRO A 777 19.16 13.77 -4.57
CA PRO A 777 20.45 13.22 -4.20
C PRO A 777 20.51 12.83 -2.71
N ALA A 778 21.28 11.78 -2.38
CA ALA A 778 21.40 11.25 -1.02
C ALA A 778 21.80 12.29 0.06
N TYR A 779 22.48 13.38 -0.29
CA TYR A 779 22.80 14.45 0.65
C TYR A 779 21.60 15.29 1.12
N CYS A 780 20.38 15.00 0.65
CA CYS A 780 19.16 15.58 1.21
C CYS A 780 18.92 15.18 2.67
N GLU A 781 19.44 14.03 3.15
CA GLU A 781 19.38 13.65 4.58
C GLU A 781 20.17 14.63 5.48
N LEU A 782 21.08 15.44 4.94
CA LEU A 782 21.71 16.53 5.71
C LEU A 782 20.69 17.58 6.20
N LEU A 783 19.48 17.60 5.63
CA LEU A 783 18.37 18.44 6.06
C LEU A 783 17.25 17.65 6.77
N ASP A 784 17.49 16.39 7.16
CA ASP A 784 16.52 15.68 8.00
C ASP A 784 16.34 16.42 9.35
N CYS A 785 15.08 16.51 9.73
CA CYS A 785 14.56 17.18 10.91
C CYS A 785 13.59 16.30 11.70
N SER A 786 13.44 15.03 11.30
CA SER A 786 12.58 14.05 11.98
C SER A 786 12.98 13.86 13.44
N GLU A 787 14.29 13.96 13.75
CA GLU A 787 14.93 13.60 15.03
C GLU A 787 14.81 12.07 15.36
N LEU A 788 14.01 11.33 14.59
CA LEU A 788 13.35 10.08 14.96
C LEU A 788 13.50 8.94 13.95
N PHE A 789 13.84 9.22 12.68
CA PHE A 789 13.72 8.26 11.58
C PHE A 789 15.01 8.20 10.76
N LYS A 790 15.34 7.03 10.19
CA LYS A 790 16.50 6.84 9.29
C LYS A 790 16.07 6.90 7.83
N ASP A 791 16.87 7.62 7.01
CA ASP A 791 16.76 7.69 5.54
C ASP A 791 15.34 8.02 5.07
N VAL A 792 14.90 9.26 5.31
CA VAL A 792 13.53 9.75 5.05
C VAL A 792 13.45 10.82 3.98
N MET A 793 14.55 11.47 3.61
CA MET A 793 14.49 12.65 2.74
C MET A 793 14.39 12.30 1.25
N VAL A 794 14.78 11.09 0.82
CA VAL A 794 14.61 10.59 -0.57
C VAL A 794 14.18 9.13 -0.60
N ASP A 795 13.51 8.69 -1.66
CA ASP A 795 13.20 7.27 -1.88
C ASP A 795 14.46 6.54 -2.38
N TYR A 796 14.89 5.46 -1.73
CA TYR A 796 16.14 4.74 -2.02
C TYR A 796 15.89 3.45 -2.77
N SER A 797 16.82 3.02 -3.64
CA SER A 797 16.79 1.64 -4.15
C SER A 797 17.02 0.63 -3.01
N TYR A 798 15.98 -0.13 -2.65
CA TYR A 798 16.03 -1.17 -1.62
C TYR A 798 16.44 -2.53 -2.20
N ALA A 799 16.94 -3.44 -1.36
CA ALA A 799 17.30 -4.78 -1.81
C ALA A 799 16.03 -5.61 -2.08
N GLU A 800 15.01 -5.41 -1.26
CA GLU A 800 13.72 -6.11 -1.27
C GLU A 800 12.90 -5.70 -2.49
N CYS A 801 12.59 -4.41 -2.66
CA CYS A 801 11.83 -3.89 -3.79
C CYS A 801 12.47 -4.27 -5.13
N SER A 802 13.81 -4.15 -5.23
CA SER A 802 14.55 -4.58 -6.42
C SER A 802 14.41 -6.08 -6.66
N SER A 803 14.46 -6.90 -5.61
CA SER A 803 14.33 -8.36 -5.71
C SER A 803 12.93 -8.79 -6.16
N SER A 804 11.87 -8.20 -5.61
CA SER A 804 10.49 -8.44 -6.06
C SER A 804 10.30 -8.11 -7.54
N CYS A 805 10.82 -6.97 -7.99
CA CYS A 805 10.81 -6.58 -9.41
C CYS A 805 11.59 -7.57 -10.28
N ILE A 806 12.83 -7.95 -9.90
CA ILE A 806 13.66 -8.93 -10.62
C ILE A 806 12.96 -10.28 -10.74
N HIS A 807 12.38 -10.78 -9.65
CA HIS A 807 11.69 -12.06 -9.60
C HIS A 807 10.50 -12.08 -10.58
N THR A 808 9.58 -11.11 -10.48
CA THR A 808 8.39 -11.04 -11.33
C THR A 808 8.75 -10.81 -12.80
N LEU A 809 9.69 -9.90 -13.10
CA LEU A 809 10.16 -9.67 -14.47
C LEU A 809 10.84 -10.90 -15.07
N SER A 810 11.48 -11.74 -14.25
CA SER A 810 12.11 -13.00 -14.70
C SER A 810 11.07 -14.06 -15.08
N ILE A 811 9.92 -14.13 -14.39
CA ILE A 811 8.79 -14.98 -14.79
C ILE A 811 8.10 -14.38 -16.04
N PHE A 812 7.88 -13.06 -16.06
CA PHE A 812 7.26 -12.37 -17.18
C PHE A 812 8.01 -12.59 -18.51
N ARG A 813 9.34 -12.47 -18.52
CA ARG A 813 10.14 -12.62 -19.75
C ARG A 813 10.14 -14.04 -20.33
N GLU A 814 9.74 -15.04 -19.56
CA GLU A 814 9.58 -16.43 -20.02
C GLU A 814 8.18 -16.65 -20.60
N ARG A 815 7.12 -16.09 -19.98
CA ARG A 815 5.73 -16.19 -20.46
C ARG A 815 5.42 -15.25 -21.64
N TYR A 816 6.09 -14.10 -21.73
CA TYR A 816 5.88 -13.06 -22.76
C TYR A 816 7.20 -12.60 -23.42
N PRO A 817 7.96 -13.49 -24.09
CA PRO A 817 9.35 -13.25 -24.50
C PRO A 817 9.59 -12.18 -25.57
N HIS A 818 8.53 -11.56 -26.11
CA HIS A 818 8.62 -10.53 -27.16
C HIS A 818 8.30 -9.11 -26.67
N TYR A 819 7.54 -8.95 -25.58
CA TYR A 819 7.14 -7.63 -25.11
C TYR A 819 8.29 -6.94 -24.38
N ARG A 820 8.77 -5.81 -24.93
CA ARG A 820 9.88 -4.98 -24.40
C ARG A 820 11.12 -5.77 -23.94
N ARG A 821 11.40 -6.94 -24.54
CA ARG A 821 12.38 -7.94 -24.05
C ARG A 821 13.74 -7.35 -23.66
N ARG A 822 14.30 -6.45 -24.49
CA ARG A 822 15.57 -5.76 -24.23
C ARG A 822 15.55 -4.86 -22.98
N ASP A 823 14.42 -4.24 -22.67
CA ASP A 823 14.27 -3.40 -21.48
C ASP A 823 14.13 -4.27 -20.22
N VAL A 824 13.40 -5.38 -20.33
CA VAL A 824 13.19 -6.34 -19.24
C VAL A 824 14.48 -7.06 -18.86
N ASP A 825 15.23 -7.60 -19.83
CA ASP A 825 16.54 -8.25 -19.56
C ASP A 825 17.54 -7.26 -18.94
N ARG A 826 17.56 -6.02 -19.45
CA ARG A 826 18.39 -4.94 -18.91
C ARG A 826 17.98 -4.55 -17.48
N ALA A 827 16.69 -4.47 -17.20
CA ALA A 827 16.17 -4.16 -15.87
C ALA A 827 16.54 -5.26 -14.85
N ILE A 828 16.45 -6.53 -15.24
CA ILE A 828 16.90 -7.67 -14.44
C ILE A 828 18.41 -7.60 -14.18
N SER A 829 19.22 -7.41 -15.23
CA SER A 829 20.69 -7.39 -15.11
C SER A 829 21.21 -6.22 -14.28
N GLU A 830 20.74 -4.99 -14.55
CA GLU A 830 21.09 -3.79 -13.77
C GLU A 830 20.55 -3.88 -12.32
N GLY A 831 19.38 -4.49 -12.12
CA GLY A 831 18.81 -4.74 -10.80
C GLY A 831 19.61 -5.75 -9.97
N ILE A 832 20.09 -6.84 -10.58
CA ILE A 832 20.95 -7.82 -9.89
C ILE A 832 22.27 -7.19 -9.48
N ALA A 833 22.87 -6.36 -10.35
CA ALA A 833 24.06 -5.58 -9.99
C ALA A 833 23.81 -4.61 -8.82
N CYS A 834 22.66 -3.94 -8.81
CA CYS A 834 22.20 -3.10 -7.71
C CYS A 834 22.09 -3.87 -6.38
N VAL A 835 21.39 -5.01 -6.40
CA VAL A 835 21.15 -5.86 -5.22
C VAL A 835 22.47 -6.42 -4.68
N LEU A 836 23.30 -7.06 -5.52
CA LEU A 836 24.58 -7.62 -5.10
C LEU A 836 25.55 -6.56 -4.57
N GLY A 837 25.47 -5.32 -5.09
CA GLY A 837 26.21 -4.16 -4.59
C GLY A 837 25.79 -3.67 -3.18
N LYS A 838 24.66 -4.14 -2.65
CA LYS A 838 24.18 -3.85 -1.28
C LYS A 838 24.54 -4.96 -0.28
N GLN A 839 25.22 -6.04 -0.69
CA GLN A 839 25.66 -7.09 0.24
C GLN A 839 26.74 -6.57 1.19
N GLN A 840 26.57 -6.83 2.48
CA GLN A 840 27.53 -6.47 3.52
C GLN A 840 28.77 -7.40 3.50
N PRO A 841 29.91 -6.99 4.10
CA PRO A 841 31.15 -7.77 4.07
C PRO A 841 31.02 -9.20 4.62
N ASP A 842 30.16 -9.38 5.63
CA ASP A 842 29.81 -10.64 6.30
C ASP A 842 28.95 -11.59 5.45
N GLY A 843 28.34 -11.09 4.36
CA GLY A 843 27.43 -11.84 3.50
C GLY A 843 25.95 -11.50 3.65
N SER A 844 25.60 -10.64 4.59
CA SER A 844 24.21 -10.28 4.87
C SER A 844 23.64 -9.23 3.90
N PHE A 845 22.31 -9.12 3.83
CA PHE A 845 21.59 -8.01 3.22
C PHE A 845 20.71 -7.36 4.28
N TYR A 846 20.74 -6.03 4.40
CA TYR A 846 19.94 -5.32 5.41
C TYR A 846 18.49 -5.18 4.95
N GLY A 847 17.54 -5.65 5.77
CA GLY A 847 16.10 -5.42 5.58
C GLY A 847 15.66 -4.05 6.07
N SER A 848 15.01 -3.31 5.19
CA SER A 848 14.43 -1.98 5.42
C SER A 848 12.93 -2.03 5.70
N TRP A 849 12.24 -3.06 5.18
CA TRP A 849 10.78 -3.23 5.25
C TRP A 849 10.30 -4.39 6.16
N GLY A 850 11.21 -5.30 6.51
CA GLY A 850 10.99 -6.41 7.45
C GLY A 850 12.21 -6.59 8.36
N VAL A 851 12.05 -7.32 9.46
CA VAL A 851 13.06 -7.48 10.53
C VAL A 851 13.83 -8.80 10.39
N CYS A 852 15.09 -8.82 9.95
CA CYS A 852 15.80 -7.79 9.19
C CYS A 852 16.64 -8.49 8.10
N TYR A 853 17.63 -9.26 8.53
CA TYR A 853 18.60 -9.90 7.65
C TYR A 853 18.05 -11.19 7.03
N THR A 854 17.24 -11.96 7.76
CA THR A 854 16.55 -13.14 7.21
C THR A 854 15.53 -12.78 6.13
N TYR A 855 14.76 -11.70 6.34
CA TYR A 855 13.80 -11.17 5.37
C TYR A 855 14.45 -10.79 4.03
N ALA A 856 15.46 -9.92 4.08
CA ALA A 856 16.19 -9.52 2.87
C ALA A 856 16.95 -10.69 2.23
N ALA A 857 17.52 -11.60 3.03
CA ALA A 857 18.18 -12.80 2.50
C ALA A 857 17.22 -13.70 1.71
N TRP A 858 15.96 -13.85 2.14
CA TRP A 858 14.95 -14.62 1.41
C TRP A 858 14.65 -14.01 0.05
N LEU A 859 14.22 -12.74 0.01
CA LEU A 859 13.80 -12.08 -1.23
C LEU A 859 14.95 -12.03 -2.25
N VAL A 860 16.17 -11.70 -1.81
CA VAL A 860 17.36 -11.67 -2.66
C VAL A 860 17.70 -13.06 -3.19
N ALA A 861 17.72 -14.10 -2.35
CA ALA A 861 18.05 -15.45 -2.80
C ALA A 861 17.04 -16.01 -3.80
N ASP A 862 15.75 -15.74 -3.60
CA ASP A 862 14.66 -16.19 -4.47
C ASP A 862 14.70 -15.49 -5.84
N ALA A 863 14.85 -14.16 -5.84
CA ALA A 863 14.99 -13.38 -7.06
C ALA A 863 16.22 -13.80 -7.88
N LEU A 864 17.36 -14.06 -7.23
CA LEU A 864 18.56 -14.59 -7.89
C LEU A 864 18.29 -15.99 -8.49
N GLN A 865 17.64 -16.89 -7.74
CA GLN A 865 17.32 -18.24 -8.21
C GLN A 865 16.41 -18.22 -9.45
N VAL A 866 15.31 -17.44 -9.41
CA VAL A 866 14.34 -17.40 -10.51
C VAL A 866 14.86 -16.60 -11.70
N SER A 867 15.79 -15.66 -11.50
CA SER A 867 16.44 -14.93 -12.60
C SER A 867 17.22 -15.84 -13.55
N LYS A 868 17.87 -16.89 -13.02
CA LYS A 868 18.77 -17.79 -13.77
C LYS A 868 20.01 -17.09 -14.37
N GLU A 869 20.27 -15.83 -14.03
CA GLU A 869 21.44 -15.04 -14.49
C GLU A 869 22.76 -15.48 -13.80
N LEU A 870 22.67 -16.17 -12.67
CA LEU A 870 23.82 -16.77 -11.98
C LEU A 870 23.90 -18.28 -12.29
N PRO A 871 24.73 -18.73 -13.26
CA PRO A 871 24.70 -20.11 -13.74
C PRO A 871 25.19 -21.15 -12.72
N ASP A 872 25.96 -20.75 -11.70
CA ASP A 872 26.39 -21.63 -10.61
C ASP A 872 26.31 -20.98 -9.22
N MET A 873 25.09 -20.75 -8.74
CA MET A 873 24.83 -20.19 -7.40
C MET A 873 25.48 -21.01 -6.25
N ALA A 874 25.69 -22.32 -6.42
CA ALA A 874 26.28 -23.17 -5.39
C ALA A 874 27.74 -22.82 -5.04
N THR A 875 28.47 -22.23 -6.00
CA THR A 875 29.86 -21.77 -5.82
C THR A 875 30.00 -20.24 -5.88
N HIS A 876 28.97 -19.51 -6.35
CA HIS A 876 29.01 -18.07 -6.52
C HIS A 876 29.29 -17.31 -5.19
N PRO A 877 30.31 -16.44 -5.10
CA PRO A 877 30.76 -15.87 -3.83
C PRO A 877 29.68 -15.17 -2.99
N HIS A 878 28.77 -14.42 -3.63
CA HIS A 878 27.68 -13.74 -2.94
C HIS A 878 26.69 -14.73 -2.29
N CYS A 879 26.36 -15.81 -2.98
CA CYS A 879 25.43 -16.85 -2.52
C CYS A 879 26.09 -17.72 -1.43
N VAL A 880 27.36 -18.06 -1.61
CA VAL A 880 28.18 -18.76 -0.60
C VAL A 880 28.22 -17.96 0.71
N LYS A 881 28.55 -16.66 0.64
CA LYS A 881 28.57 -15.77 1.81
C LYS A 881 27.20 -15.66 2.49
N LEU A 882 26.12 -15.47 1.73
CA LEU A 882 24.76 -15.37 2.28
C LEU A 882 24.37 -16.62 3.08
N VAL A 883 24.66 -17.80 2.51
CA VAL A 883 24.42 -19.07 3.18
C VAL A 883 25.31 -19.23 4.42
N ASP A 884 26.59 -18.85 4.38
CA ASP A 884 27.45 -18.96 5.56
C ASP A 884 27.07 -17.99 6.69
N PHE A 885 26.58 -16.78 6.36
CA PHE A 885 26.01 -15.83 7.31
C PHE A 885 24.76 -16.40 8.00
N LEU A 886 23.81 -16.98 7.26
CA LEU A 886 22.65 -17.60 7.88
C LEU A 886 23.07 -18.83 8.72
N LEU A 887 24.01 -19.64 8.23
CA LEU A 887 24.53 -20.80 8.96
C LEU A 887 25.43 -20.46 10.17
N SER A 888 25.75 -19.18 10.45
CA SER A 888 26.40 -18.75 11.69
C SER A 888 25.42 -18.25 12.76
N HIS A 889 24.18 -17.92 12.36
CA HIS A 889 23.14 -17.39 13.25
C HIS A 889 21.97 -18.37 13.48
N GLN A 890 22.16 -19.65 13.16
CA GLN A 890 21.14 -20.68 13.46
C GLN A 890 21.18 -21.06 14.94
N GLY A 891 20.05 -20.91 15.63
CA GLY A 891 19.89 -21.21 17.05
C GLY A 891 20.06 -22.70 17.40
N ALA A 892 20.17 -22.99 18.70
CA ALA A 892 20.34 -24.36 19.20
C ALA A 892 19.09 -25.24 18.96
N ASP A 893 17.90 -24.64 18.96
CA ASP A 893 16.63 -25.28 18.62
C ASP A 893 16.44 -25.54 17.11
N GLY A 894 17.29 -24.94 16.26
CA GLY A 894 17.26 -25.10 14.81
C GLY A 894 16.64 -23.93 14.05
N GLY A 895 16.08 -22.93 14.74
CA GLY A 895 15.50 -21.76 14.10
C GLY A 895 16.48 -20.60 13.92
N TRP A 896 15.90 -19.46 13.57
CA TRP A 896 16.49 -18.12 13.56
C TRP A 896 15.49 -17.16 14.20
N GLY A 897 15.94 -16.10 14.86
CA GLY A 897 15.07 -15.08 15.44
C GLY A 897 15.81 -13.76 15.63
N GLU A 898 15.26 -12.68 15.08
CA GLU A 898 15.87 -11.35 15.12
C GLU A 898 15.11 -10.42 16.07
N ASP A 899 15.82 -9.64 16.87
CA ASP A 899 15.22 -8.55 17.65
C ASP A 899 14.98 -7.31 16.77
N VAL A 900 13.97 -6.50 17.07
CA VAL A 900 13.69 -5.23 16.37
C VAL A 900 14.88 -4.27 16.37
N SER A 901 15.77 -4.34 17.37
CA SER A 901 16.99 -3.53 17.40
C SER A 901 18.05 -3.95 16.38
N ALA A 902 17.90 -5.09 15.69
CA ALA A 902 18.77 -5.45 14.57
C ALA A 902 18.63 -4.45 13.40
N ALA A 903 17.39 -4.03 13.11
CA ALA A 903 17.10 -2.98 12.14
C ALA A 903 17.64 -1.62 12.60
N SER A 904 17.36 -1.22 13.85
CA SER A 904 17.75 0.10 14.33
C SER A 904 19.26 0.26 14.50
N ARG A 905 19.98 -0.80 14.92
CA ARG A 905 21.45 -0.78 15.05
C ARG A 905 22.19 -1.14 13.75
N GLN A 906 21.51 -1.61 12.71
CA GLN A 906 22.12 -2.05 11.45
C GLN A 906 23.24 -3.06 11.68
N THR A 907 22.93 -4.10 12.46
CA THR A 907 23.75 -5.29 12.74
C THR A 907 22.84 -6.42 13.22
N TRP A 908 23.23 -7.69 13.10
CA TRP A 908 22.43 -8.79 13.66
C TRP A 908 22.31 -8.64 15.19
N VAL A 909 21.10 -8.84 15.71
CA VAL A 909 20.82 -8.93 17.15
C VAL A 909 19.86 -10.09 17.34
N ASP A 910 20.28 -11.09 18.13
CA ASP A 910 19.45 -12.25 18.44
C ASP A 910 18.20 -11.82 19.23
N SER A 911 17.05 -12.36 18.83
CA SER A 911 15.78 -12.21 19.54
C SER A 911 15.91 -12.72 20.99
N PRO A 912 15.60 -11.91 22.02
CA PRO A 912 15.69 -12.34 23.42
C PRO A 912 14.65 -13.41 23.78
N ASP A 913 13.58 -13.52 22.98
CA ASP A 913 12.55 -14.57 23.08
C ASP A 913 12.96 -15.86 22.32
N GLY A 914 14.19 -15.90 21.78
CA GLY A 914 14.73 -17.01 21.00
C GLY A 914 14.30 -16.97 19.53
N SER A 915 14.47 -18.10 18.83
CA SER A 915 14.08 -18.27 17.43
C SER A 915 12.60 -17.93 17.20
N GLN A 916 12.27 -17.45 16.01
CA GLN A 916 10.92 -17.10 15.57
C GLN A 916 10.56 -17.91 14.31
N VAL A 917 9.31 -18.33 14.20
CA VAL A 917 8.75 -19.09 13.08
C VAL A 917 8.90 -18.34 11.76
N VAL A 918 8.66 -17.02 11.75
CA VAL A 918 8.73 -16.17 10.55
C VAL A 918 10.18 -15.99 10.08
N ASN A 919 11.11 -15.59 10.96
CA ASN A 919 12.54 -15.52 10.61
C ASN A 919 13.10 -16.89 10.17
N THR A 920 12.65 -17.98 10.80
CA THR A 920 13.05 -19.35 10.44
C THR A 920 12.55 -19.73 9.05
N ALA A 921 11.30 -19.40 8.70
CA ALA A 921 10.76 -19.61 7.36
C ALA A 921 11.55 -18.86 6.29
N TRP A 922 11.86 -17.57 6.53
CA TRP A 922 12.70 -16.78 5.63
C TRP A 922 14.12 -17.35 5.50
N ALA A 923 14.79 -17.69 6.60
CA ALA A 923 16.12 -18.29 6.57
C ALA A 923 16.16 -19.64 5.83
N VAL A 924 15.15 -20.50 6.04
CA VAL A 924 14.99 -21.78 5.32
C VAL A 924 14.84 -21.54 3.82
N MET A 925 13.95 -20.62 3.40
CA MET A 925 13.77 -20.29 1.99
C MET A 925 15.04 -19.67 1.38
N ALA A 926 15.70 -18.76 2.10
CA ALA A 926 16.95 -18.12 1.67
C ALA A 926 18.06 -19.14 1.42
N ILE A 927 18.28 -20.08 2.35
CA ILE A 927 19.29 -21.14 2.21
C ILE A 927 18.92 -22.08 1.05
N ILE A 928 17.66 -22.48 0.94
CA ILE A 928 17.15 -23.34 -0.15
C ILE A 928 17.42 -22.70 -1.53
N CYS A 929 17.11 -21.41 -1.69
CA CYS A 929 17.28 -20.71 -2.96
C CYS A 929 18.77 -20.44 -3.28
N ALA A 930 19.56 -20.01 -2.28
CA ALA A 930 20.97 -19.66 -2.46
C ALA A 930 21.93 -20.87 -2.54
N ALA A 931 21.53 -22.07 -2.08
CA ALA A 931 22.36 -23.27 -2.13
C ALA A 931 22.62 -23.82 -3.55
N GLY A 932 21.80 -23.43 -4.54
CA GLY A 932 21.93 -23.90 -5.91
C GLY A 932 21.79 -25.43 -6.05
N LYS A 933 22.50 -26.02 -7.02
CA LYS A 933 22.46 -27.47 -7.29
C LYS A 933 23.37 -28.25 -6.34
N ALA A 934 22.81 -29.29 -5.73
CA ALA A 934 23.53 -30.21 -4.84
C ALA A 934 24.83 -30.76 -5.45
N SER A 935 24.79 -31.16 -6.72
CA SER A 935 25.91 -31.74 -7.47
C SER A 935 27.11 -30.81 -7.66
N HIS A 936 26.93 -29.49 -7.52
CA HIS A 936 28.02 -28.51 -7.58
C HIS A 936 28.56 -28.15 -6.18
N THR A 937 27.87 -28.60 -5.12
CA THR A 937 28.21 -28.31 -3.72
C THR A 937 29.19 -29.36 -3.17
N LYS A 938 30.29 -28.92 -2.53
CA LYS A 938 31.18 -29.85 -1.80
C LYS A 938 30.42 -30.62 -0.72
N GLN A 939 30.56 -31.95 -0.67
CA GLN A 939 29.73 -32.84 0.17
C GLN A 939 29.64 -32.44 1.65
N MET A 940 30.71 -31.91 2.25
CA MET A 940 30.68 -31.40 3.64
C MET A 940 29.81 -30.14 3.80
N ARG A 941 29.82 -29.23 2.83
CA ARG A 941 28.94 -28.04 2.81
C ARG A 941 27.49 -28.45 2.56
N GLN A 942 27.28 -29.38 1.62
CA GLN A 942 25.97 -29.98 1.31
C GLN A 942 25.32 -30.60 2.57
N ARG A 943 26.09 -31.38 3.35
CA ARG A 943 25.65 -31.92 4.64
C ARG A 943 25.33 -30.83 5.67
N ARG A 944 26.15 -29.78 5.79
CA ARG A 944 25.87 -28.64 6.70
C ARG A 944 24.59 -27.90 6.32
N ILE A 945 24.41 -27.59 5.02
CA ILE A 945 23.21 -26.95 4.46
C ILE A 945 21.98 -27.82 4.75
N ARG A 946 22.02 -29.11 4.42
CA ARG A 946 20.91 -30.02 4.67
C ARG A 946 20.55 -30.11 6.15
N ASN A 947 21.53 -30.32 7.03
CA ASN A 947 21.27 -30.43 8.46
C ASN A 947 20.67 -29.13 9.04
N ALA A 948 21.07 -27.96 8.53
CA ALA A 948 20.49 -26.69 8.93
C ALA A 948 19.04 -26.52 8.44
N VAL A 949 18.76 -26.80 7.16
CA VAL A 949 17.41 -26.72 6.59
C VAL A 949 16.47 -27.74 7.23
N ASP A 950 16.90 -28.99 7.39
CA ASP A 950 16.13 -30.04 8.08
C ASP A 950 15.80 -29.61 9.53
N ARG A 951 16.73 -28.97 10.26
CA ARG A 951 16.48 -28.43 11.62
C ARG A 951 15.49 -27.25 11.64
N GLY A 952 15.62 -26.28 10.73
CA GLY A 952 14.70 -25.14 10.65
C GLY A 952 13.26 -25.57 10.37
N VAL A 953 13.08 -26.56 9.50
CA VAL A 953 11.77 -27.14 9.22
C VAL A 953 11.21 -27.91 10.42
N GLN A 954 12.04 -28.62 11.19
CA GLN A 954 11.59 -29.26 12.43
C GLN A 954 11.12 -28.23 13.48
N LEU A 955 11.72 -27.04 13.54
CA LEU A 955 11.22 -25.95 14.40
C LEU A 955 9.87 -25.40 13.93
N ILE A 956 9.71 -25.16 12.62
CA ILE A 956 8.42 -24.73 12.06
C ILE A 956 7.34 -25.77 12.36
N MET A 957 7.64 -27.06 12.15
CA MET A 957 6.72 -28.15 12.44
C MET A 957 6.43 -28.34 13.93
N SER A 958 7.39 -28.09 14.82
CA SER A 958 7.21 -28.29 16.26
C SER A 958 6.33 -27.22 16.92
N ARG A 959 6.31 -26.01 16.34
CA ARG A 959 5.48 -24.87 16.79
C ARG A 959 4.10 -24.80 16.14
N GLN A 960 3.77 -25.69 15.18
CA GLN A 960 2.44 -25.72 14.56
C GLN A 960 1.37 -26.20 15.56
N LEU A 961 0.28 -25.45 15.65
CA LEU A 961 -0.84 -25.71 16.55
C LEU A 961 -1.74 -26.85 16.04
N ALA A 962 -2.56 -27.43 16.92
CA ALA A 962 -3.50 -28.48 16.55
C ALA A 962 -4.47 -28.05 15.42
N SER A 963 -4.88 -26.79 15.41
CA SER A 963 -5.70 -26.15 14.37
C SER A 963 -5.07 -26.09 12.97
N GLY A 964 -3.74 -26.20 12.86
CA GLY A 964 -2.96 -25.92 11.66
C GLY A 964 -2.29 -24.53 11.65
N ASP A 965 -2.69 -23.65 12.57
CA ASP A 965 -2.13 -22.32 12.79
C ASP A 965 -0.71 -22.34 13.42
N TRP A 966 -0.08 -21.17 13.52
CA TRP A 966 1.08 -20.90 14.38
C TRP A 966 0.76 -19.77 15.35
N ALA A 967 1.34 -19.79 16.55
CA ALA A 967 1.19 -18.68 17.50
C ALA A 967 1.74 -17.37 16.92
N GLN A 968 1.17 -16.23 17.32
CA GLN A 968 1.79 -14.94 17.07
C GLN A 968 3.05 -14.83 17.94
N GLU A 969 4.14 -14.35 17.33
CA GLU A 969 5.43 -14.13 17.97
C GLU A 969 5.82 -12.64 17.81
N ARG A 970 7.10 -12.30 17.86
CA ARG A 970 7.55 -10.90 17.77
C ARG A 970 7.21 -10.23 16.43
N ILE A 971 7.18 -8.90 16.47
CA ILE A 971 6.82 -8.05 15.33
C ILE A 971 7.82 -8.21 14.16
N SER A 972 7.33 -8.48 12.95
CA SER A 972 8.16 -8.92 11.83
C SER A 972 8.39 -7.86 10.72
N GLY A 973 7.59 -6.79 10.69
CA GLY A 973 7.76 -5.66 9.77
C GLY A 973 8.54 -4.51 10.40
N VAL A 974 9.15 -3.64 9.58
CA VAL A 974 9.78 -2.39 10.04
C VAL A 974 9.78 -1.33 8.93
N PHE A 975 9.83 -0.05 9.29
CA PHE A 975 10.17 1.03 8.35
C PHE A 975 11.09 2.08 9.00
N ASN A 976 11.88 2.75 8.16
CA ASN A 976 12.87 3.77 8.55
C ASN A 976 13.77 3.39 9.75
N GLY A 977 14.11 2.10 9.86
CA GLY A 977 15.06 1.53 10.82
C GLY A 977 14.53 1.26 12.22
N ASN A 978 13.66 2.09 12.78
CA ASN A 978 13.22 1.99 14.19
C ASN A 978 11.68 1.97 14.39
N ASN A 979 10.90 1.75 13.34
CA ASN A 979 9.43 1.72 13.42
C ASN A 979 8.91 0.33 13.02
N PRO A 980 8.94 -0.66 13.93
CA PRO A 980 8.38 -1.97 13.65
C PRO A 980 6.85 -1.90 13.48
N ILE A 981 6.35 -2.77 12.61
CA ILE A 981 4.92 -2.83 12.23
C ILE A 981 4.49 -4.30 12.03
N ASN A 982 3.26 -4.61 12.43
CA ASN A 982 2.74 -5.96 12.45
C ASN A 982 2.32 -6.42 11.04
N TYR A 983 2.67 -7.67 10.71
CA TYR A 983 2.13 -8.43 9.59
C TYR A 983 1.58 -9.76 10.15
N PRO A 984 0.37 -9.78 10.74
CA PRO A 984 -0.17 -10.97 11.42
C PRO A 984 -0.23 -12.20 10.51
N GLY A 985 -0.57 -12.00 9.23
CA GLY A 985 -0.64 -13.06 8.23
C GLY A 985 0.70 -13.78 7.96
N TYR A 986 1.85 -13.19 8.29
CA TYR A 986 3.17 -13.82 8.06
C TYR A 986 3.34 -15.11 8.86
N LYS A 987 2.72 -15.25 10.05
CA LYS A 987 2.76 -16.50 10.82
C LYS A 987 2.03 -17.66 10.13
N ASN A 988 1.19 -17.36 9.14
CA ASN A 988 0.46 -18.34 8.36
C ASN A 988 1.09 -18.54 6.97
N SER A 989 1.32 -17.47 6.22
CA SER A 989 1.81 -17.55 4.84
C SER A 989 3.28 -18.01 4.78
N MET A 990 4.17 -17.47 5.61
CA MET A 990 5.61 -17.77 5.51
C MET A 990 5.96 -19.23 5.88
N PRO A 991 5.40 -19.83 6.95
CA PRO A 991 5.60 -21.25 7.26
C PRO A 991 5.10 -22.19 6.17
N VAL A 992 3.91 -21.92 5.62
CA VAL A 992 3.34 -22.68 4.50
C VAL A 992 4.25 -22.61 3.28
N TRP A 993 4.71 -21.40 2.91
CA TRP A 993 5.61 -21.17 1.77
C TRP A 993 6.96 -21.89 1.95
N ALA A 994 7.55 -21.82 3.15
CA ALA A 994 8.79 -22.50 3.47
C ALA A 994 8.66 -24.03 3.46
N LEU A 995 7.54 -24.56 3.97
CA LEU A 995 7.23 -25.99 3.91
C LEU A 995 7.03 -26.48 2.47
N GLY A 996 6.30 -25.72 1.63
CA GLY A 996 6.14 -26.01 0.19
C GLY A 996 7.47 -26.07 -0.56
N LYS A 997 8.28 -25.00 -0.44
CA LYS A 997 9.63 -24.96 -1.03
C LYS A 997 10.53 -26.08 -0.50
N TYR A 998 10.48 -26.39 0.80
CA TYR A 998 11.23 -27.51 1.38
C TYR A 998 10.78 -28.87 0.86
N ASN A 999 9.48 -29.13 0.77
CA ASN A 999 8.95 -30.42 0.29
C ASN A 999 9.42 -30.71 -1.15
N ARG A 1000 9.51 -29.67 -2.00
CA ARG A 1000 10.12 -29.76 -3.33
C ARG A 1000 11.65 -29.88 -3.27
N TRP A 1001 12.33 -28.96 -2.59
CA TRP A 1001 13.80 -28.92 -2.50
C TRP A 1001 14.37 -30.22 -1.92
N LYS A 1002 13.73 -30.82 -0.92
CA LYS A 1002 14.15 -32.10 -0.33
C LYS A 1002 14.14 -33.23 -1.36
N ARG A 1003 13.13 -33.28 -2.24
CA ARG A 1003 13.05 -34.28 -3.32
C ARG A 1003 14.19 -34.07 -4.33
N GLU A 1004 14.42 -32.83 -4.78
CA GLU A 1004 15.45 -32.51 -5.78
C GLU A 1004 16.90 -32.59 -5.23
N TYR A 1005 17.16 -31.98 -4.08
CA TYR A 1005 18.50 -31.82 -3.49
C TYR A 1005 19.02 -33.07 -2.78
N VAL A 1006 18.13 -33.94 -2.27
CA VAL A 1006 18.54 -35.23 -1.64
C VAL A 1006 18.59 -36.38 -2.65
N ALA A 1007 17.81 -36.36 -3.74
CA ALA A 1007 17.98 -37.34 -4.82
C ALA A 1007 19.26 -37.13 -5.65
N ALA A 1008 19.90 -35.96 -5.53
CA ALA A 1008 21.18 -35.61 -6.14
C ALA A 1008 22.36 -35.60 -5.13
N ALA A 1009 22.25 -36.37 -4.03
CA ALA A 1009 23.19 -36.38 -2.89
C ALA A 1009 23.76 -37.77 -2.55
#